data_AF-A0A6N2EG40-F1
#
_entry.id   AF-A0A6N2EG40-F1
#
_cell.length_a   1.000
_cell.length_b   1.000
_cell.length_c   1.000
_cell.angle_alpha   90.00
_cell.angle_beta   90.00
_cell.angle_gamma   90.00
#
_symmetry.space_group_name_H-M   'P 1'
#
loop_
_entity.id
_entity.type
_entity.pdbx_description
1 polymer ?
#
loop_
_entity_poly.entity_id
_entity_poly.type
_entity_poly.pdbx_seq_one_letter_code
_entity_poly.pdbx_strand_id
1 'polypeptide(L)'
;MHARVVAVGAVGAFVLGSAGAMAAAAGAAPGGKVSVSDLGCETVCQLDHTHGPMPAHRWAQGELRGMHQVDDPRELASKVIELAVFNTLPIEMRLAIPEEHLPELADLSTLRDAVREGEAVEYERVAGHISRESFERINPVHRLMLARLVEGAASDGPPIALCFTPGTDPEFVHAVSELLYADQGDFQQVRRWTSTATNGSVPNQFGVPVTLTYSFVPDGTNVPATSGLPGGPSQLFVWLNGIYGNTANWQQLFHDEFDRWGNLSGVEYVFEPNDSGTSIGQSNGQLGVRGDVRIAAVPLDGNGGVLAYNFFPNVGDMVFDAFDSFYNNTGSNNVRMRNVISHEHGHGLGQAHVCPANGTKLMEPFINIGFLGPQLDDIQNAQRYYGDPLTPNGTPATATPLGQLSDGTVGFDLLSLDRPADRDFFSFSVNEVRQATVRVIPVGQSYLEGPQTQQCNTGSTRDSLRVLNPSIRLLASNGTTVLATASSAGLGETETLSFTLPEAGSYFVEVFTTTSTNDIQLYNFRLEIDEPPFLGPAIALPDGPPAFVQPGEFTEIAVSIDPRDDQLVPGSAVARYRVNGGSFSTVALDLQSGNLYTATLPPITCDDELEFFFSARGAQAGLVLLPEGAPSQAYASAPGSFEVRFDDNFETDKGWTVFDTPALTDGTWERGVPIPWTVCNRGNPPSDFDGSGQCYLTANRATPSCNSDVDDGATILTSPAIDASGGEAVLSYARWFSNTRGNNPGVDPFDVEVSNDDGATWTLLERVGPNDGQNDGGWFFVSFVINDVFPEPSEQFRVRFIASDLGPQAIVEAAVDAVSLTVTSCEDPAPACPADLNGDGVVDADDFFLFLQLFAAGDPAADINGDGVIDADDFFEYLGLFAQGC
;
A
#
# COMPACT_ATOMS: atom_id res chain seq x y z
N MET A 1 14.41 66.96 -13.50
CA MET A 1 15.11 67.75 -12.46
C MET A 1 14.19 68.72 -11.71
N HIS A 2 13.36 69.55 -12.35
CA HIS A 2 12.50 70.52 -11.64
C HIS A 2 11.34 69.93 -10.80
N ALA A 3 10.82 68.74 -11.12
CA ALA A 3 9.81 68.06 -10.30
C ALA A 3 10.40 67.31 -9.07
N ARG A 4 11.73 67.09 -9.04
CA ARG A 4 12.43 66.36 -7.96
C ARG A 4 12.85 67.27 -6.79
N VAL A 5 13.04 68.57 -7.03
CA VAL A 5 13.41 69.56 -6.00
C VAL A 5 12.21 69.97 -5.14
N VAL A 6 10.99 69.88 -5.67
CA VAL A 6 9.75 70.27 -4.97
C VAL A 6 9.35 69.25 -3.89
N ALA A 7 9.64 67.96 -4.07
CA ALA A 7 9.34 66.92 -3.08
C ALA A 7 10.27 66.98 -1.85
N VAL A 8 11.55 67.29 -2.05
CA VAL A 8 12.55 67.44 -0.97
C VAL A 8 12.22 68.66 -0.09
N GLY A 9 11.74 69.76 -0.69
CA GLY A 9 11.28 70.93 0.05
C GLY A 9 10.00 70.71 0.88
N ALA A 10 9.12 69.80 0.45
CA ALA A 10 7.87 69.49 1.17
C ALA A 10 8.10 68.62 2.42
N VAL A 11 9.07 67.68 2.38
CA VAL A 11 9.43 66.84 3.51
C VAL A 11 10.18 67.65 4.58
N GLY A 12 11.12 68.52 4.18
CA GLY A 12 11.81 69.41 5.13
C GLY A 12 10.87 70.39 5.85
N ALA A 13 9.81 70.87 5.17
CA ALA A 13 8.81 71.75 5.78
C ALA A 13 7.88 71.00 6.77
N PHE A 14 7.61 69.72 6.55
CA PHE A 14 6.78 68.89 7.43
C PHE A 14 7.51 68.52 8.73
N VAL A 15 8.82 68.26 8.66
CA VAL A 15 9.70 67.95 9.79
C VAL A 15 9.95 69.19 10.68
N LEU A 16 10.18 70.37 10.06
CA LEU A 16 10.35 71.63 10.80
C LEU A 16 9.05 72.11 11.47
N GLY A 17 7.89 71.87 10.84
CA GLY A 17 6.58 72.22 11.38
C GLY A 17 6.16 71.40 12.60
N SER A 18 6.58 70.13 12.66
CA SER A 18 6.29 69.21 13.77
C SER A 18 7.24 69.41 14.96
N ALA A 19 8.51 69.79 14.72
CA ALA A 19 9.45 70.19 15.77
C ALA A 19 9.03 71.49 16.50
N GLY A 20 8.44 72.45 15.76
CA GLY A 20 7.90 73.69 16.34
C GLY A 20 6.69 73.47 17.27
N ALA A 21 5.89 72.43 17.02
CA ALA A 21 4.74 72.07 17.85
C ALA A 21 5.15 71.41 19.18
N MET A 22 6.23 70.61 19.20
CA MET A 22 6.76 69.99 20.43
C MET A 22 7.41 71.00 21.38
N ALA A 23 8.00 72.09 20.85
CA ALA A 23 8.62 73.14 21.66
C ALA A 23 7.63 73.91 22.54
N ALA A 24 6.36 74.01 22.11
CA ALA A 24 5.29 74.67 22.86
C ALA A 24 4.70 73.79 23.97
N ALA A 25 4.87 72.46 23.88
CA ALA A 25 4.29 71.49 24.83
C ALA A 25 5.18 71.18 26.06
N ALA A 26 6.49 71.45 26.00
CA ALA A 26 7.45 71.00 27.03
C ALA A 26 7.81 72.01 28.14
N GLY A 27 7.21 73.21 28.17
CA GLY A 27 7.20 74.08 29.36
C GLY A 27 8.53 74.39 30.10
N ALA A 28 9.69 74.45 29.44
CA ALA A 28 10.98 74.68 30.11
C ALA A 28 11.64 76.03 29.73
N ALA A 29 12.14 76.75 30.75
CA ALA A 29 12.83 78.03 30.64
C ALA A 29 14.26 77.89 30.05
N PRO A 30 14.82 78.95 29.43
CA PRO A 30 16.10 78.85 28.72
C PRO A 30 17.31 78.85 29.69
N GLY A 31 18.17 77.83 29.60
CA GLY A 31 19.55 77.89 30.12
C GLY A 31 20.04 76.80 31.10
N GLY A 32 19.35 75.67 31.29
CA GLY A 32 19.78 74.60 32.20
C GLY A 32 20.41 73.38 31.49
N LYS A 33 21.56 72.89 31.97
CA LYS A 33 22.17 71.61 31.55
C LYS A 33 21.40 70.43 32.16
N VAL A 34 21.06 69.43 31.35
CA VAL A 34 20.33 68.21 31.79
C VAL A 34 21.17 66.97 31.50
N SER A 35 21.28 66.07 32.48
CA SER A 35 21.90 64.75 32.35
C SER A 35 20.90 63.75 31.77
N VAL A 36 21.36 62.76 30.99
CA VAL A 36 20.55 61.66 30.43
C VAL A 36 19.76 60.89 31.51
N SER A 37 20.17 61.01 32.79
CA SER A 37 19.49 60.44 33.95
C SER A 37 18.21 61.16 34.41
N ASP A 38 17.93 62.38 33.94
CA ASP A 38 16.91 63.26 34.55
C ASP A 38 15.59 63.36 33.76
N LEU A 39 15.49 62.68 32.61
CA LEU A 39 14.25 62.61 31.83
C LEU A 39 13.33 61.50 32.39
N GLY A 40 12.61 61.84 33.45
CA GLY A 40 11.55 61.01 34.03
C GLY A 40 10.31 60.90 33.12
N CYS A 41 9.61 59.78 33.28
CA CYS A 41 8.55 59.19 32.45
C CYS A 41 7.27 60.04 32.16
N GLU A 42 7.21 61.35 32.44
CA GLU A 42 5.93 62.09 32.42
C GLU A 42 5.70 63.06 31.25
N THR A 43 6.69 63.38 30.40
CA THR A 43 6.44 64.30 29.25
C THR A 43 6.11 63.57 27.93
N VAL A 44 6.26 62.24 27.89
CA VAL A 44 5.96 61.42 26.69
C VAL A 44 4.54 60.82 26.73
N CYS A 45 3.82 60.94 27.86
CA CYS A 45 2.51 60.31 28.06
C CYS A 45 1.27 61.21 27.79
N GLN A 46 1.37 62.31 27.05
CA GLN A 46 0.20 63.12 26.65
C GLN A 46 -0.16 63.05 25.15
N LEU A 47 0.27 62.00 24.46
CA LEU A 47 -0.31 61.60 23.16
C LEU A 47 -0.74 60.13 23.24
N ASP A 48 -1.83 59.85 23.97
CA ASP A 48 -2.65 58.67 23.69
C ASP A 48 -4.15 59.00 23.81
N HIS A 49 -4.74 59.30 22.66
CA HIS A 49 -6.06 58.78 22.32
C HIS A 49 -5.93 58.14 20.93
N THR A 50 -5.20 57.03 20.87
CA THR A 50 -5.32 55.85 19.98
C THR A 50 -3.93 55.20 19.87
N HIS A 51 -3.72 54.08 20.58
CA HIS A 51 -2.66 53.05 20.47
C HIS A 51 -1.44 53.15 21.43
N GLY A 52 -1.55 52.56 22.63
CA GLY A 52 -0.73 51.45 23.17
C GLY A 52 0.77 51.71 23.52
N PRO A 53 1.31 51.18 24.65
CA PRO A 53 2.60 51.62 25.21
C PRO A 53 3.84 50.95 24.60
N MET A 54 4.91 51.72 24.32
CA MET A 54 6.26 51.23 24.00
C MET A 54 7.20 51.29 25.21
N PRO A 55 8.08 50.28 25.45
CA PRO A 55 9.13 50.36 26.46
C PRO A 55 10.48 50.79 25.85
N ALA A 56 10.83 52.06 25.99
CA ALA A 56 12.17 52.60 25.70
C ALA A 56 13.08 52.48 26.93
N HIS A 57 13.88 51.41 27.04
CA HIS A 57 14.92 51.38 28.10
C HIS A 57 16.23 50.63 27.81
N ARG A 58 16.52 50.20 26.57
CA ARG A 58 17.81 49.54 26.24
C ARG A 58 18.52 49.99 24.97
N TRP A 59 18.07 51.08 24.35
CA TRP A 59 18.59 51.54 23.04
C TRP A 59 19.74 52.55 23.09
N ALA A 60 20.20 53.00 24.26
CA ALA A 60 21.10 54.16 24.33
C ALA A 60 22.59 53.86 24.59
N GLN A 61 23.05 52.61 24.74
CA GLN A 61 24.43 52.34 25.17
C GLN A 61 25.42 51.93 24.07
N GLY A 62 24.98 51.62 22.85
CA GLY A 62 25.84 51.13 21.76
C GLY A 62 26.41 52.21 20.85
N GLU A 63 25.57 53.10 20.32
CA GLU A 63 25.95 53.96 19.17
C GLU A 63 26.30 55.42 19.51
N LEU A 64 26.10 55.89 20.75
CA LEU A 64 26.33 57.29 21.11
C LEU A 64 27.69 57.59 21.77
N ARG A 65 28.67 56.66 21.69
CA ARG A 65 30.01 56.88 22.30
C ARG A 65 30.87 57.94 21.60
N GLY A 66 30.43 58.50 20.47
CA GLY A 66 31.13 59.58 19.75
C GLY A 66 30.65 61.00 20.06
N MET A 67 29.46 61.18 20.64
CA MET A 67 28.85 62.51 20.79
C MET A 67 29.10 63.09 22.19
N HIS A 68 30.26 63.72 22.37
CA HIS A 68 30.48 64.58 23.52
C HIS A 68 29.55 65.81 23.46
N GLN A 69 28.62 65.89 24.41
CA GLN A 69 27.75 67.04 24.75
C GLN A 69 26.91 67.63 23.58
N VAL A 70 25.60 67.40 23.61
CA VAL A 70 24.64 68.13 22.77
C VAL A 70 23.88 69.10 23.65
N ASP A 71 23.88 70.37 23.27
CA ASP A 71 23.33 71.49 24.06
C ASP A 71 21.78 71.59 23.97
N ASP A 72 21.12 70.83 23.08
CA ASP A 72 19.66 70.84 22.89
C ASP A 72 19.06 69.42 22.72
N PRO A 73 18.19 68.95 23.64
CA PRO A 73 17.46 67.68 23.52
C PRO A 73 16.58 67.56 22.26
N ARG A 74 16.17 68.69 21.66
CA ARG A 74 15.35 68.73 20.45
C ARG A 74 16.12 68.32 19.20
N GLU A 75 17.43 68.57 19.18
CA GLU A 75 18.30 68.23 18.05
C GLU A 75 18.56 66.72 17.96
N LEU A 76 18.66 66.05 19.11
CA LEU A 76 18.82 64.59 19.20
C LEU A 76 17.55 63.85 18.76
N ALA A 77 16.38 64.30 19.23
CA ALA A 77 15.09 63.72 18.83
C ALA A 77 14.81 63.92 17.33
N SER A 78 15.16 65.09 16.76
CA SER A 78 15.03 65.37 15.33
C SER A 78 15.94 64.47 14.47
N LYS A 79 17.20 64.26 14.89
CA LYS A 79 18.14 63.39 14.16
C LYS A 79 17.73 61.91 14.19
N VAL A 80 17.18 61.43 15.30
CA VAL A 80 16.66 60.04 15.42
C VAL A 80 15.43 59.85 14.54
N ILE A 81 14.53 60.85 14.46
CA ILE A 81 13.36 60.82 13.58
C ILE A 81 13.78 60.95 12.10
N GLU A 82 14.76 61.80 11.77
CA GLU A 82 15.31 61.89 10.41
C GLU A 82 15.98 60.58 9.96
N LEU A 83 16.72 59.91 10.83
CA LEU A 83 17.32 58.60 10.57
C LEU A 83 16.24 57.53 10.35
N ALA A 84 15.19 57.54 11.18
CA ALA A 84 14.06 56.61 11.06
C ALA A 84 13.27 56.83 9.77
N VAL A 85 13.01 58.08 9.36
CA VAL A 85 12.32 58.42 8.10
C VAL A 85 13.20 58.11 6.88
N PHE A 86 14.50 58.42 6.94
CA PHE A 86 15.46 58.06 5.90
C PHE A 86 15.50 56.54 5.67
N ASN A 87 15.46 55.75 6.75
CA ASN A 87 15.39 54.29 6.74
C ASN A 87 14.05 53.70 6.29
N THR A 88 13.07 54.53 5.91
CA THR A 88 11.82 54.07 5.26
C THR A 88 11.79 54.35 3.76
N LEU A 89 12.77 55.08 3.21
CA LEU A 89 12.83 55.36 1.77
C LEU A 89 13.26 54.11 0.97
N PRO A 90 12.79 53.87 -0.26
CA PRO A 90 13.34 52.81 -1.11
C PRO A 90 14.86 53.00 -1.33
N ILE A 91 15.62 51.90 -1.42
CA ILE A 91 17.08 51.92 -1.60
C ILE A 91 17.51 52.81 -2.77
N GLU A 92 16.77 52.79 -3.89
CA GLU A 92 16.98 53.65 -5.06
C GLU A 92 16.90 55.15 -4.75
N MET A 93 15.99 55.54 -3.86
CA MET A 93 15.88 56.93 -3.41
C MET A 93 17.02 57.30 -2.46
N ARG A 94 17.49 56.35 -1.63
CA ARG A 94 18.64 56.57 -0.74
C ARG A 94 19.95 56.67 -1.51
N LEU A 95 20.16 55.79 -2.50
CA LEU A 95 21.33 55.79 -3.39
C LEU A 95 21.43 57.08 -4.21
N ALA A 96 20.30 57.72 -4.52
CA ALA A 96 20.24 58.98 -5.26
C ALA A 96 20.53 60.24 -4.42
N ILE A 97 20.63 60.16 -3.09
CA ILE A 97 20.90 61.31 -2.21
C ILE A 97 22.42 61.57 -2.16
N PRO A 98 22.88 62.81 -2.41
CA PRO A 98 24.30 63.18 -2.34
C PRO A 98 24.92 62.86 -0.96
N GLU A 99 26.16 62.39 -0.96
CA GLU A 99 26.88 61.91 0.24
C GLU A 99 26.96 62.96 1.37
N GLU A 100 27.05 64.24 1.01
CA GLU A 100 27.02 65.40 1.90
C GLU A 100 25.69 65.65 2.63
N HIS A 101 24.61 64.96 2.22
CA HIS A 101 23.27 65.09 2.78
C HIS A 101 22.77 63.80 3.46
N LEU A 102 23.61 62.77 3.52
CA LEU A 102 23.32 61.54 4.23
C LEU A 102 23.70 61.69 5.70
N PRO A 103 22.90 61.21 6.67
CA PRO A 103 23.41 60.91 8.00
C PRO A 103 24.62 59.98 7.86
N GLU A 104 25.65 60.09 8.71
CA GLU A 104 26.83 59.19 8.71
C GLU A 104 26.39 57.71 8.81
N LEU A 105 26.14 57.08 7.66
CA LEU A 105 25.74 55.69 7.51
C LEU A 105 26.74 55.04 6.56
N ALA A 106 27.73 54.36 7.12
CA ALA A 106 28.86 53.73 6.42
C ALA A 106 28.45 52.57 5.47
N ASP A 107 27.16 52.24 5.38
CA ASP A 107 26.67 50.97 4.83
C ASP A 107 25.96 51.15 3.48
N LEU A 108 25.42 52.34 3.21
CA LEU A 108 25.00 52.71 1.85
C LEU A 108 26.20 53.05 0.96
N SER A 109 27.33 53.42 1.56
CA SER A 109 28.59 53.61 0.81
C SER A 109 29.10 52.31 0.23
N THR A 110 29.02 51.17 0.94
CA THR A 110 29.54 49.89 0.41
C THR A 110 28.72 49.41 -0.79
N LEU A 111 27.40 49.50 -0.76
CA LEU A 111 26.55 49.20 -1.93
C LEU A 111 26.79 50.19 -3.08
N ARG A 112 26.95 51.48 -2.78
CA ARG A 112 27.26 52.51 -3.80
C ARG A 112 28.63 52.28 -4.46
N ASP A 113 29.63 51.88 -3.69
CA ASP A 113 30.95 51.51 -4.19
C ASP A 113 30.86 50.25 -5.06
N ALA A 114 30.07 49.26 -4.64
CA ALA A 114 29.79 48.07 -5.44
C ALA A 114 29.11 48.41 -6.79
N VAL A 115 28.13 49.34 -6.80
CA VAL A 115 27.52 49.82 -8.05
C VAL A 115 28.59 50.45 -8.96
N ARG A 116 29.43 51.35 -8.43
CA ARG A 116 30.47 52.04 -9.20
C ARG A 116 31.53 51.07 -9.76
N GLU A 117 31.98 50.13 -8.94
CA GLU A 117 32.90 49.08 -9.38
C GLU A 117 32.26 48.18 -10.44
N GLY A 118 30.98 47.86 -10.27
CA GLY A 118 30.18 47.09 -11.22
C GLY A 118 30.00 47.73 -12.58
N GLU A 119 29.82 49.06 -12.61
CA GLU A 119 29.78 49.83 -13.86
C GLU A 119 31.12 49.78 -14.62
N ALA A 120 32.23 49.58 -13.91
CA ALA A 120 33.58 49.48 -14.47
C ALA A 120 33.99 48.05 -14.84
N VAL A 121 33.14 47.04 -14.65
CA VAL A 121 33.43 45.66 -15.04
C VAL A 121 33.37 45.52 -16.56
N GLU A 122 34.49 45.15 -17.16
CA GLU A 122 34.57 44.79 -18.58
C GLU A 122 34.02 43.38 -18.82
N TYR A 123 33.21 43.21 -19.87
CA TYR A 123 32.56 41.93 -20.21
C TYR A 123 33.56 40.78 -20.39
N GLU A 124 34.75 41.06 -20.92
CA GLU A 124 35.80 40.08 -21.18
C GLU A 124 36.23 39.31 -19.93
N ARG A 125 36.00 39.86 -18.72
CA ARG A 125 36.25 39.18 -17.44
C ARG A 125 35.29 38.01 -17.17
N VAL A 126 34.08 38.04 -17.74
CA VAL A 126 32.99 37.08 -17.45
C VAL A 126 32.47 36.36 -18.71
N ALA A 127 33.09 36.59 -19.86
CA ALA A 127 32.63 36.12 -21.18
C ALA A 127 32.51 34.59 -21.33
N GLY A 128 33.07 33.80 -20.40
CA GLY A 128 32.94 32.35 -20.35
C GLY A 128 31.69 31.82 -19.62
N HIS A 129 30.99 32.68 -18.88
CA HIS A 129 29.89 32.28 -17.99
C HIS A 129 28.56 32.97 -18.31
N ILE A 130 28.57 34.13 -18.98
CA ILE A 130 27.37 34.87 -19.36
C ILE A 130 27.54 35.48 -20.75
N SER A 131 26.47 35.50 -21.55
CA SER A 131 26.43 36.17 -22.84
C SER A 131 26.51 37.69 -22.70
N ARG A 132 27.03 38.36 -23.74
CA ARG A 132 27.12 39.83 -23.75
C ARG A 132 25.77 40.51 -23.61
N GLU A 133 24.73 39.94 -24.23
CA GLU A 133 23.37 40.46 -24.15
C GLU A 133 22.85 40.43 -22.70
N SER A 134 23.00 39.31 -21.99
CA SER A 134 22.57 39.19 -20.60
C SER A 134 23.43 40.05 -19.66
N PHE A 135 24.74 40.11 -19.88
CA PHE A 135 25.64 40.97 -19.11
C PHE A 135 25.25 42.46 -19.17
N GLU A 136 24.83 42.94 -20.34
CA GLU A 136 24.38 44.32 -20.52
C GLU A 136 23.02 44.61 -19.88
N ARG A 137 22.17 43.58 -19.66
CA ARG A 137 20.85 43.70 -19.01
C ARG A 137 20.90 43.66 -17.49
N ILE A 138 21.86 42.97 -16.89
CA ILE A 138 21.97 42.84 -15.43
C ILE A 138 22.53 44.12 -14.78
N ASN A 139 22.16 44.33 -13.51
CA ASN A 139 22.58 45.48 -12.69
C ASN A 139 24.11 45.48 -12.53
N PRO A 140 24.78 46.65 -12.53
CA PRO A 140 26.18 46.80 -12.10
C PRO A 140 26.62 45.91 -10.93
N VAL A 141 25.83 45.79 -9.85
CA VAL A 141 26.19 44.94 -8.70
C VAL A 141 26.32 43.47 -9.09
N HIS A 142 25.43 42.95 -9.96
CA HIS A 142 25.50 41.59 -10.50
C HIS A 142 26.72 41.39 -11.40
N ARG A 143 27.12 42.41 -12.17
CA ARG A 143 28.35 42.38 -12.98
C ARG A 143 29.58 42.27 -12.10
N LEU A 144 29.62 43.05 -11.02
CA LEU A 144 30.69 42.99 -10.03
C LEU A 144 30.74 41.63 -9.34
N MET A 145 29.57 41.12 -8.95
CA MET A 145 29.44 39.81 -8.33
C MET A 145 30.02 38.71 -9.21
N LEU A 146 29.60 38.61 -10.48
CA LEU A 146 30.14 37.64 -11.43
C LEU A 146 31.66 37.78 -11.60
N ALA A 147 32.15 39.01 -11.77
CA ALA A 147 33.57 39.24 -11.96
C ALA A 147 34.40 38.78 -10.75
N ARG A 148 33.90 39.02 -9.53
CA ARG A 148 34.54 38.57 -8.28
C ARG A 148 34.50 37.05 -8.11
N LEU A 149 33.39 36.41 -8.49
CA LEU A 149 33.25 34.94 -8.51
C LEU A 149 34.26 34.30 -9.47
N VAL A 150 34.39 34.82 -10.70
CA VAL A 150 35.33 34.32 -11.72
C VAL A 150 36.80 34.49 -11.31
N GLU A 151 37.14 35.59 -10.63
CA GLU A 151 38.51 35.88 -10.20
C GLU A 151 38.99 35.05 -9.00
N GLY A 152 38.16 34.11 -8.51
CA GLY A 152 38.52 33.24 -7.41
C GLY A 152 38.52 33.92 -6.05
N ALA A 153 37.90 35.11 -5.92
CA ALA A 153 37.69 35.74 -4.62
C ALA A 153 36.60 35.03 -3.78
N ALA A 154 36.06 33.91 -4.27
CA ALA A 154 34.87 33.24 -3.76
C ALA A 154 35.11 31.85 -3.12
N SER A 155 36.35 31.39 -2.96
CA SER A 155 36.62 30.02 -2.45
C SER A 155 37.19 29.93 -1.02
N ASP A 156 37.49 31.04 -0.34
CA ASP A 156 38.06 31.00 1.02
C ASP A 156 36.98 31.03 2.13
N GLY A 157 35.70 31.22 1.79
CA GLY A 157 34.57 31.26 2.72
C GLY A 157 33.71 29.99 2.70
N PRO A 158 32.91 29.72 3.74
CA PRO A 158 31.95 28.62 3.73
C PRO A 158 30.93 28.79 2.57
N PRO A 159 30.50 27.69 1.93
CA PRO A 159 29.61 27.76 0.77
C PRO A 159 28.22 28.31 1.16
N ILE A 160 27.70 29.24 0.36
CA ILE A 160 26.37 29.85 0.48
C ILE A 160 25.33 29.21 -0.46
N ALA A 161 24.19 29.82 -0.69
CA ALA A 161 23.27 29.62 -1.81
C ALA A 161 22.32 30.83 -1.79
N LEU A 162 21.75 31.23 -2.92
CA LEU A 162 21.08 32.53 -3.07
C LEU A 162 19.66 32.36 -3.60
N CYS A 163 18.66 32.94 -2.94
CA CYS A 163 17.31 33.03 -3.51
C CYS A 163 17.16 34.24 -4.43
N PHE A 164 16.50 34.05 -5.59
CA PHE A 164 16.26 35.12 -6.55
C PHE A 164 14.77 35.47 -6.68
N THR A 165 14.46 36.74 -6.93
CA THR A 165 13.09 37.13 -7.30
C THR A 165 12.75 36.64 -8.72
N PRO A 166 11.49 36.28 -9.00
CA PRO A 166 11.02 36.08 -10.36
C PRO A 166 11.34 37.26 -11.27
N GLY A 167 11.84 36.95 -12.47
CA GLY A 167 12.23 37.95 -13.48
C GLY A 167 13.72 38.33 -13.48
N THR A 168 14.50 37.83 -12.52
CA THR A 168 15.98 37.91 -12.58
C THR A 168 16.51 37.15 -13.80
N ASP A 169 17.55 37.66 -14.44
CA ASP A 169 18.09 37.08 -15.68
C ASP A 169 18.55 35.62 -15.45
N PRO A 170 17.97 34.62 -16.15
CA PRO A 170 18.28 33.21 -15.89
C PRO A 170 19.73 32.82 -16.17
N GLU A 171 20.38 33.48 -17.13
CA GLU A 171 21.77 33.22 -17.46
C GLU A 171 22.70 33.71 -16.34
N PHE A 172 22.40 34.85 -15.74
CA PHE A 172 23.09 35.30 -14.52
C PHE A 172 22.90 34.33 -13.35
N VAL A 173 21.65 33.92 -13.08
CA VAL A 173 21.33 32.99 -11.97
C VAL A 173 22.09 31.67 -12.12
N HIS A 174 22.18 31.14 -13.32
CA HIS A 174 22.97 29.93 -13.59
C HIS A 174 24.48 30.15 -13.48
N ALA A 175 25.01 31.24 -14.03
CA ALA A 175 26.43 31.56 -13.94
C ALA A 175 26.88 31.67 -12.46
N VAL A 176 26.06 32.29 -11.62
CA VAL A 176 26.28 32.34 -10.17
C VAL A 176 26.28 30.94 -9.57
N SER A 177 25.28 30.11 -9.87
CA SER A 177 25.21 28.74 -9.34
C SER A 177 26.39 27.85 -9.77
N GLU A 178 26.79 27.92 -11.05
CA GLU A 178 27.91 27.15 -11.61
C GLU A 178 29.22 27.49 -10.92
N LEU A 179 29.46 28.78 -10.68
CA LEU A 179 30.68 29.27 -10.04
C LEU A 179 30.73 28.98 -8.54
N LEU A 180 29.58 28.71 -7.93
CA LEU A 180 29.45 28.52 -6.50
C LEU A 180 29.51 27.04 -6.08
N TYR A 181 28.79 26.13 -6.74
CA TYR A 181 28.74 24.70 -6.37
C TYR A 181 28.69 23.78 -7.60
N ALA A 182 29.45 22.67 -7.57
CA ALA A 182 29.47 21.65 -8.62
C ALA A 182 28.67 20.40 -8.22
N ASP A 183 27.96 19.82 -9.20
CA ASP A 183 27.28 18.50 -9.30
C ASP A 183 26.64 17.90 -8.02
N GLN A 184 25.32 17.70 -8.04
CA GLN A 184 24.52 17.29 -6.88
C GLN A 184 23.66 16.05 -7.20
N GLY A 185 23.42 15.20 -6.20
CA GLY A 185 22.60 13.97 -6.33
C GLY A 185 21.09 14.24 -6.44
N ASP A 186 20.27 13.18 -6.28
CA ASP A 186 18.79 13.27 -6.30
C ASP A 186 18.26 14.31 -5.29
N PHE A 187 17.18 15.03 -5.65
CA PHE A 187 16.64 16.24 -4.98
C PHE A 187 17.69 17.29 -4.52
N GLN A 188 18.88 17.27 -5.13
CA GLN A 188 19.93 18.29 -5.00
C GLN A 188 20.51 18.44 -3.59
N GLN A 189 20.77 17.31 -2.93
CA GLN A 189 21.39 17.25 -1.60
C GLN A 189 22.90 17.55 -1.58
N VAL A 190 23.32 18.52 -0.76
CA VAL A 190 24.72 18.93 -0.60
C VAL A 190 25.38 18.26 0.62
N ARG A 191 25.01 18.72 1.83
CA ARG A 191 25.57 18.26 3.11
C ARG A 191 24.62 18.55 4.25
N ARG A 192 24.56 17.62 5.20
CA ARG A 192 23.77 17.77 6.44
C ARG A 192 24.57 18.38 7.58
N TRP A 193 23.86 18.78 8.64
CA TRP A 193 24.48 19.08 9.92
C TRP A 193 25.18 17.85 10.51
N THR A 194 26.45 18.04 10.88
CA THR A 194 27.33 17.06 11.54
C THR A 194 27.85 17.55 12.88
N SER A 195 27.57 18.81 13.23
CA SER A 195 27.81 19.35 14.57
C SER A 195 26.85 20.50 14.89
N THR A 196 26.23 20.48 16.08
CA THR A 196 25.36 21.57 16.57
C THR A 196 25.72 21.95 18.01
N ALA A 197 25.28 23.11 18.48
CA ALA A 197 25.48 23.57 19.85
C ALA A 197 24.85 22.62 20.88
N THR A 198 23.70 22.02 20.54
CA THR A 198 22.94 21.13 21.42
C THR A 198 23.48 19.70 21.39
N ASN A 199 23.67 19.13 20.19
CA ASN A 199 24.01 17.71 20.04
C ASN A 199 25.52 17.46 20.12
N GLY A 200 26.36 18.49 20.03
CA GLY A 200 27.79 18.30 19.82
C GLY A 200 28.02 17.69 18.43
N SER A 201 28.72 16.57 18.33
CA SER A 201 28.91 15.87 17.05
C SER A 201 27.71 14.97 16.72
N VAL A 202 27.24 15.06 15.48
CA VAL A 202 26.14 14.26 14.93
C VAL A 202 26.69 13.31 13.86
N PRO A 203 26.31 12.01 13.87
CA PRO A 203 26.68 11.07 12.82
C PRO A 203 26.30 11.56 11.42
N ASN A 204 27.23 11.44 10.47
CA ASN A 204 26.96 11.73 9.06
C ASN A 204 26.25 10.54 8.39
N GLN A 205 24.97 10.34 8.71
CA GLN A 205 24.13 9.25 8.22
C GLN A 205 22.73 9.81 7.88
N PHE A 206 22.02 9.22 6.92
CA PHE A 206 20.60 9.54 6.66
C PHE A 206 19.69 9.17 7.85
N GLY A 207 18.57 9.86 7.97
CA GLY A 207 17.56 9.60 9.01
C GLY A 207 17.96 9.96 10.44
N VAL A 208 19.07 10.68 10.66
CA VAL A 208 19.52 11.04 12.03
C VAL A 208 19.01 12.44 12.39
N PRO A 209 18.21 12.61 13.46
CA PRO A 209 17.64 13.89 13.84
C PRO A 209 18.69 14.82 14.46
N VAL A 210 18.39 16.13 14.46
CA VAL A 210 19.25 17.17 15.06
C VAL A 210 18.41 18.23 15.76
N THR A 211 18.99 18.86 16.78
CA THR A 211 18.45 20.07 17.40
C THR A 211 19.29 21.26 16.96
N LEU A 212 18.66 22.23 16.29
CA LEU A 212 19.28 23.48 15.85
C LEU A 212 18.79 24.64 16.72
N THR A 213 19.73 25.40 17.24
CA THR A 213 19.40 26.70 17.85
C THR A 213 19.39 27.80 16.79
N TYR A 214 18.52 28.80 16.92
CA TYR A 214 18.54 29.97 16.03
C TYR A 214 18.44 31.28 16.80
N SER A 215 19.12 32.32 16.30
CA SER A 215 19.15 33.66 16.92
C SER A 215 19.08 34.77 15.88
N PHE A 216 18.60 35.95 16.31
CA PHE A 216 18.55 37.15 15.48
C PHE A 216 19.72 38.06 15.84
N VAL A 217 20.60 38.36 14.88
CA VAL A 217 21.78 39.17 15.18
C VAL A 217 21.39 40.64 15.39
N PRO A 218 21.95 41.33 16.41
CA PRO A 218 21.68 42.73 16.63
C PRO A 218 22.09 43.59 15.44
N ASP A 219 21.38 44.70 15.23
CA ASP A 219 21.83 45.72 14.29
C ASP A 219 23.27 46.18 14.65
N GLY A 220 24.07 46.51 13.64
CA GLY A 220 25.50 46.82 13.82
C GLY A 220 26.43 45.61 13.73
N THR A 221 25.91 44.37 13.79
CA THR A 221 26.72 43.15 13.69
C THR A 221 27.35 43.02 12.31
N ASN A 222 28.67 42.82 12.23
CA ASN A 222 29.37 42.72 10.95
C ASN A 222 28.91 41.51 10.10
N VAL A 223 28.45 41.79 8.89
CA VAL A 223 28.23 40.82 7.81
C VAL A 223 29.34 40.98 6.78
N PRO A 224 30.28 40.01 6.68
CA PRO A 224 31.34 40.07 5.68
C PRO A 224 30.80 40.06 4.26
N ALA A 225 31.47 40.78 3.36
CA ALA A 225 31.26 40.57 1.93
C ALA A 225 31.66 39.14 1.57
N THR A 226 30.83 38.44 0.79
CA THR A 226 31.02 37.03 0.46
C THR A 226 30.55 36.75 -0.95
N SER A 227 31.24 35.87 -1.68
CA SER A 227 30.80 35.37 -3.00
C SER A 227 30.40 36.48 -3.99
N GLY A 228 31.12 37.60 -3.96
CA GLY A 228 30.85 38.76 -4.83
C GLY A 228 29.74 39.70 -4.35
N LEU A 229 28.96 39.33 -3.34
CA LEU A 229 27.95 40.19 -2.69
C LEU A 229 28.62 41.20 -1.75
N PRO A 230 28.07 42.42 -1.60
CA PRO A 230 28.55 43.37 -0.61
C PRO A 230 28.26 42.89 0.82
N GLY A 231 28.99 43.47 1.76
CA GLY A 231 28.78 43.28 3.19
C GLY A 231 28.54 44.60 3.90
N GLY A 232 28.34 44.55 5.20
CA GLY A 232 28.08 45.71 6.05
C GLY A 232 27.59 45.28 7.44
N PRO A 233 27.32 46.22 8.35
CA PRO A 233 26.63 45.92 9.58
C PRO A 233 25.17 45.55 9.32
N SER A 234 24.66 44.57 10.06
CA SER A 234 23.27 44.12 9.99
C SER A 234 22.31 45.27 10.30
N GLN A 235 21.18 45.28 9.58
CA GLN A 235 20.08 46.24 9.70
C GLN A 235 18.73 45.51 9.87
N LEU A 236 18.76 44.26 10.34
CA LEU A 236 17.61 43.37 10.49
C LEU A 236 16.48 43.97 11.33
N PHE A 237 16.79 44.46 12.53
CA PHE A 237 15.77 44.94 13.47
C PHE A 237 15.17 46.26 12.96
N VAL A 238 16.00 47.22 12.57
CA VAL A 238 15.52 48.50 12.03
C VAL A 238 14.67 48.32 10.78
N TRP A 239 15.06 47.43 9.87
CA TRP A 239 14.32 47.17 8.64
C TRP A 239 12.97 46.49 8.91
N LEU A 240 12.97 45.34 9.61
CA LEU A 240 11.73 44.58 9.81
C LEU A 240 10.79 45.25 10.81
N ASN A 241 11.29 45.99 11.80
CA ASN A 241 10.42 46.86 12.63
C ASN A 241 9.74 47.93 11.78
N GLY A 242 10.38 48.41 10.71
CA GLY A 242 9.79 49.37 9.78
C GLY A 242 8.59 48.80 8.99
N ILE A 243 8.63 47.52 8.63
CA ILE A 243 7.53 46.85 7.90
C ILE A 243 6.43 46.36 8.86
N TYR A 244 6.82 45.75 9.98
CA TYR A 244 5.91 45.01 10.87
C TYR A 244 5.58 45.74 12.18
N GLY A 245 6.12 46.94 12.38
CA GLY A 245 5.88 47.84 13.50
C GLY A 245 6.64 47.50 14.78
N ASN A 246 6.91 46.23 15.06
CA ASN A 246 7.71 45.80 16.20
C ASN A 246 8.38 44.44 15.98
N THR A 247 9.30 44.11 16.88
CA THR A 247 10.15 42.93 16.82
C THR A 247 9.38 41.62 16.94
N ALA A 248 8.42 41.55 17.87
CA ALA A 248 7.66 40.32 18.10
C ALA A 248 6.86 39.88 16.86
N ASN A 249 6.31 40.85 16.10
CA ASN A 249 5.49 40.56 14.93
C ASN A 249 6.25 39.84 13.81
N TRP A 250 7.47 40.30 13.49
CA TRP A 250 8.25 39.66 12.42
C TRP A 250 9.01 38.44 12.91
N GLN A 251 9.46 38.40 14.17
CA GLN A 251 10.08 37.21 14.74
C GLN A 251 9.10 36.02 14.73
N GLN A 252 7.81 36.27 14.94
CA GLN A 252 6.79 35.23 14.81
C GLN A 252 6.77 34.57 13.42
N LEU A 253 7.05 35.30 12.35
CA LEU A 253 7.13 34.70 11.01
C LEU A 253 8.28 33.69 10.90
N PHE A 254 9.43 33.99 11.52
CA PHE A 254 10.54 33.05 11.58
C PHE A 254 10.22 31.86 12.47
N HIS A 255 9.63 32.09 13.65
CA HIS A 255 9.19 31.02 14.54
C HIS A 255 8.25 30.06 13.81
N ASP A 256 7.24 30.58 13.11
CA ASP A 256 6.29 29.79 12.34
C ASP A 256 6.98 28.93 11.25
N GLU A 257 7.99 29.45 10.55
CA GLU A 257 8.69 28.72 9.49
C GLU A 257 9.66 27.67 10.04
N PHE A 258 10.36 27.95 11.14
CA PHE A 258 11.17 26.93 11.83
C PHE A 258 10.29 25.83 12.43
N ASP A 259 9.18 26.19 13.08
CA ASP A 259 8.19 25.23 13.56
C ASP A 259 7.62 24.42 12.39
N ARG A 260 7.40 25.03 11.22
CA ARG A 260 6.93 24.32 10.03
C ARG A 260 7.93 23.27 9.56
N TRP A 261 9.21 23.60 9.46
CA TRP A 261 10.26 22.63 9.12
C TRP A 261 10.39 21.52 10.18
N GLY A 262 10.30 21.86 11.46
CA GLY A 262 10.36 20.86 12.54
C GLY A 262 9.15 19.93 12.59
N ASN A 263 7.95 20.43 12.23
CA ASN A 263 6.77 19.59 12.09
C ASN A 263 6.79 18.70 10.83
N LEU A 264 7.77 18.88 9.95
CA LEU A 264 7.92 18.14 8.69
C LEU A 264 9.18 17.26 8.65
N SER A 265 10.04 17.30 9.67
CA SER A 265 11.31 16.56 9.68
C SER A 265 11.77 16.27 11.10
N GLY A 266 12.80 15.44 11.27
CA GLY A 266 13.44 15.18 12.56
C GLY A 266 14.35 16.32 13.04
N VAL A 267 14.09 17.56 12.62
CA VAL A 267 14.83 18.74 13.10
C VAL A 267 14.04 19.45 14.18
N GLU A 268 14.60 19.51 15.38
CA GLU A 268 14.06 20.31 16.47
C GLU A 268 14.67 21.72 16.44
N TYR A 269 13.83 22.75 16.53
CA TYR A 269 14.29 24.14 16.57
C TYR A 269 14.13 24.75 17.95
N VAL A 270 15.18 25.39 18.43
CA VAL A 270 15.19 26.08 19.72
C VAL A 270 15.59 27.54 19.52
N PHE A 271 14.71 28.46 19.89
CA PHE A 271 15.04 29.89 19.84
C PHE A 271 16.07 30.22 20.94
N GLU A 272 17.22 30.76 20.53
CA GLU A 272 18.22 31.35 21.42
C GLU A 272 18.01 32.88 21.46
N PRO A 273 17.50 33.43 22.57
CA PRO A 273 17.19 34.86 22.66
C PRO A 273 18.43 35.76 22.70
N ASN A 274 19.63 35.20 22.92
CA ASN A 274 20.87 35.94 22.91
C ASN A 274 21.60 35.81 21.57
N ASP A 275 22.37 36.82 21.22
CA ASP A 275 23.37 36.71 20.17
C ASP A 275 24.58 37.58 20.54
N SER A 276 25.79 37.05 20.34
CA SER A 276 27.03 37.72 20.74
C SER A 276 27.42 38.91 19.87
N GLY A 277 26.70 39.18 18.77
CA GLY A 277 27.03 40.25 17.82
C GLY A 277 28.39 40.05 17.12
N THR A 278 28.90 38.83 17.16
CA THR A 278 30.13 38.44 16.46
C THR A 278 29.85 38.32 14.97
N SER A 279 30.87 38.53 14.13
CA SER A 279 30.74 38.41 12.68
C SER A 279 30.05 37.10 12.28
N ILE A 280 29.05 37.18 11.41
CA ILE A 280 28.34 35.99 10.91
C ILE A 280 29.21 35.18 9.93
N GLY A 281 28.86 33.92 9.70
CA GLY A 281 29.56 33.02 8.78
C GLY A 281 30.88 32.44 9.29
N GLN A 282 31.31 32.81 10.52
CA GLN A 282 32.63 32.42 11.07
C GLN A 282 32.56 31.81 12.48
N SER A 283 31.40 31.85 13.12
CA SER A 283 31.26 31.47 14.54
C SER A 283 30.18 30.39 14.70
N ASN A 284 30.55 29.20 15.17
CA ASN A 284 29.60 28.11 15.45
C ASN A 284 28.58 28.49 16.53
N GLY A 285 27.41 27.85 16.59
CA GLY A 285 26.45 28.04 17.66
C GLY A 285 26.99 27.76 19.06
N GLN A 286 26.40 28.40 20.07
CA GLN A 286 26.77 28.23 21.47
C GLN A 286 25.57 28.53 22.39
N LEU A 287 25.15 27.53 23.15
CA LEU A 287 24.01 27.63 24.08
C LEU A 287 24.17 28.81 25.05
N GLY A 288 23.09 29.59 25.20
CA GLY A 288 23.02 30.79 26.03
C GLY A 288 23.79 31.99 25.48
N VAL A 289 24.34 31.91 24.26
CA VAL A 289 25.20 32.95 23.67
C VAL A 289 24.77 33.34 22.26
N ARG A 290 24.59 32.37 21.35
CA ARG A 290 24.16 32.57 19.95
C ARG A 290 23.66 31.26 19.34
N GLY A 291 22.76 31.35 18.37
CA GLY A 291 22.23 30.20 17.64
C GLY A 291 23.24 29.52 16.72
N ASP A 292 22.94 28.27 16.34
CA ASP A 292 23.57 27.55 15.23
C ASP A 292 23.24 28.19 13.89
N VAL A 293 22.01 28.68 13.74
CA VAL A 293 21.50 29.43 12.58
C VAL A 293 21.29 30.88 12.99
N ARG A 294 22.07 31.81 12.45
CA ARG A 294 21.96 33.24 12.81
C ARG A 294 21.37 34.04 11.65
N ILE A 295 20.37 34.85 11.95
CA ILE A 295 19.65 35.65 10.94
C ILE A 295 20.15 37.09 10.96
N ALA A 296 20.52 37.61 9.80
CA ALA A 296 20.95 38.99 9.57
C ALA A 296 20.27 39.60 8.33
N ALA A 297 20.43 40.90 8.11
CA ALA A 297 20.01 41.55 6.88
C ALA A 297 20.93 42.72 6.53
N VAL A 298 21.33 42.84 5.26
CA VAL A 298 22.10 43.98 4.73
C VAL A 298 21.61 44.30 3.32
N PRO A 299 21.76 45.53 2.81
CA PRO A 299 21.50 45.81 1.40
C PRO A 299 22.47 45.04 0.49
N LEU A 300 21.94 44.18 -0.37
CA LEU A 300 22.72 43.29 -1.25
C LEU A 300 22.90 43.87 -2.65
N ASP A 301 21.81 44.12 -3.37
CA ASP A 301 21.90 44.56 -4.78
C ASP A 301 20.83 45.58 -5.22
N GLY A 302 19.85 45.89 -4.36
CA GLY A 302 18.88 46.94 -4.62
C GLY A 302 17.45 46.44 -4.44
N ASN A 303 16.56 46.73 -5.39
CA ASN A 303 15.23 46.12 -5.42
C ASN A 303 15.20 45.02 -6.48
N GLY A 304 14.90 43.80 -6.07
CA GLY A 304 14.92 42.62 -6.92
C GLY A 304 16.34 42.18 -7.31
N GLY A 305 16.45 41.05 -7.99
CA GLY A 305 17.69 40.29 -8.06
C GLY A 305 17.77 39.25 -6.94
N VAL A 306 18.76 39.40 -6.06
CA VAL A 306 19.03 38.53 -4.92
C VAL A 306 18.17 38.95 -3.73
N LEU A 307 17.28 38.06 -3.29
CA LEU A 307 16.38 38.35 -2.18
C LEU A 307 17.01 38.04 -0.81
N ALA A 308 17.85 37.01 -0.77
CA ALA A 308 18.57 36.56 0.40
C ALA A 308 19.67 35.56 -0.02
N TYR A 309 20.49 35.15 0.94
CA TYR A 309 21.37 34.00 0.84
C TYR A 309 21.51 33.28 2.17
N ASN A 310 21.87 31.99 2.12
CA ASN A 310 22.11 31.18 3.31
C ASN A 310 23.40 30.38 3.19
N PHE A 311 24.10 30.16 4.30
CA PHE A 311 25.23 29.25 4.35
C PHE A 311 24.78 27.79 4.52
N PHE A 312 25.39 26.85 3.80
CA PHE A 312 25.12 25.42 4.02
C PHE A 312 25.64 24.94 5.40
N PRO A 313 25.09 23.87 5.99
CA PRO A 313 25.58 23.26 7.24
C PRO A 313 27.10 23.02 7.24
N ASN A 314 27.88 23.22 8.30
CA ASN A 314 27.52 23.52 9.69
C ASN A 314 27.58 25.02 10.01
N VAL A 315 27.27 25.90 9.04
CA VAL A 315 27.21 27.34 9.30
C VAL A 315 25.76 27.79 9.43
N GLY A 316 24.90 27.54 8.43
CA GLY A 316 23.46 27.76 8.56
C GLY A 316 22.99 29.21 8.61
N ASP A 317 23.86 30.18 8.86
CA ASP A 317 23.52 31.61 8.91
C ASP A 317 22.77 32.09 7.64
N MET A 318 21.81 32.98 7.82
CA MET A 318 20.91 33.51 6.79
C MET A 318 21.03 35.02 6.70
N VAL A 319 21.06 35.56 5.49
CA VAL A 319 21.18 37.00 5.25
C VAL A 319 20.15 37.46 4.22
N PHE A 320 19.27 38.36 4.62
CA PHE A 320 18.27 38.97 3.75
C PHE A 320 18.77 40.24 3.07
N ASP A 321 18.24 40.51 1.87
CA ASP A 321 18.37 41.83 1.24
C ASP A 321 17.49 42.86 1.96
N ALA A 322 18.14 43.68 2.78
CA ALA A 322 17.45 44.68 3.58
C ALA A 322 16.87 45.78 2.68
N PHE A 323 15.62 46.17 2.97
CA PHE A 323 14.87 47.22 2.26
C PHE A 323 14.46 46.92 0.82
N ASP A 324 14.58 45.66 0.37
CA ASP A 324 13.96 45.27 -0.90
C ASP A 324 12.43 45.41 -0.81
N SER A 325 11.87 46.19 -1.75
CA SER A 325 10.44 46.41 -1.89
C SER A 325 9.60 45.15 -2.08
N PHE A 326 10.21 44.03 -2.49
CA PHE A 326 9.60 42.71 -2.54
C PHE A 326 8.91 42.35 -1.21
N TYR A 327 9.56 42.66 -0.08
CA TYR A 327 9.07 42.33 1.26
C TYR A 327 7.99 43.29 1.79
N ASN A 328 7.79 44.45 1.16
CA ASN A 328 6.79 45.42 1.61
C ASN A 328 5.34 44.94 1.39
N ASN A 329 5.14 43.92 0.55
CA ASN A 329 3.83 43.32 0.36
C ASN A 329 3.62 42.16 1.34
N THR A 330 2.90 42.44 2.42
CA THR A 330 2.53 41.53 3.51
C THR A 330 1.22 40.75 3.24
N GLY A 331 0.66 40.86 2.03
CA GLY A 331 -0.54 40.15 1.61
C GLY A 331 -0.37 38.62 1.61
N SER A 332 -1.49 37.90 1.49
CA SER A 332 -1.54 36.43 1.43
C SER A 332 -0.75 35.76 2.56
N ASN A 333 -0.97 36.20 3.80
CA ASN A 333 -0.30 35.68 5.00
C ASN A 333 1.24 35.81 4.92
N ASN A 334 1.76 36.95 4.45
CA ASN A 334 3.20 37.20 4.31
C ASN A 334 3.95 36.16 3.46
N VAL A 335 3.28 35.56 2.45
CA VAL A 335 3.85 34.48 1.63
C VAL A 335 5.23 34.80 1.06
N ARG A 336 5.48 36.07 0.73
CA ARG A 336 6.78 36.54 0.22
C ARG A 336 7.89 36.37 1.25
N MET A 337 7.72 36.95 2.44
CA MET A 337 8.70 36.83 3.53
C MET A 337 8.84 35.38 3.97
N ARG A 338 7.71 34.70 4.19
CA ARG A 338 7.68 33.32 4.69
C ARG A 338 8.35 32.34 3.74
N ASN A 339 8.07 32.41 2.44
CA ASN A 339 8.72 31.50 1.49
C ASN A 339 10.21 31.79 1.37
N VAL A 340 10.67 33.05 1.42
CA VAL A 340 12.12 33.32 1.43
C VAL A 340 12.78 32.76 2.70
N ILE A 341 12.20 32.99 3.88
CA ILE A 341 12.68 32.37 5.14
C ILE A 341 12.79 30.85 4.97
N SER A 342 11.72 30.22 4.48
CA SER A 342 11.63 28.78 4.33
C SER A 342 12.63 28.22 3.31
N HIS A 343 12.80 28.91 2.18
CA HIS A 343 13.71 28.55 1.09
C HIS A 343 15.16 28.66 1.53
N GLU A 344 15.55 29.80 2.10
CA GLU A 344 16.90 30.02 2.60
C GLU A 344 17.23 29.01 3.71
N HIS A 345 16.27 28.71 4.57
CA HIS A 345 16.48 27.69 5.58
C HIS A 345 16.58 26.28 4.98
N GLY A 346 15.95 26.00 3.83
CA GLY A 346 16.19 24.78 3.06
C GLY A 346 17.67 24.62 2.69
N HIS A 347 18.34 25.69 2.25
CA HIS A 347 19.81 25.69 2.12
C HIS A 347 20.52 25.46 3.46
N GLY A 348 20.03 26.10 4.53
CA GLY A 348 20.47 25.87 5.91
C GLY A 348 20.29 24.43 6.42
N LEU A 349 19.48 23.62 5.74
CA LEU A 349 19.31 22.19 5.96
C LEU A 349 20.12 21.31 5.00
N GLY A 350 20.78 21.89 4.00
CA GLY A 350 21.63 21.17 3.05
C GLY A 350 21.01 20.94 1.68
N GLN A 351 19.91 21.61 1.35
CA GLN A 351 19.23 21.48 0.05
C GLN A 351 19.78 22.51 -0.94
N ALA A 352 20.25 22.12 -2.11
CA ALA A 352 20.57 23.06 -3.19
C ALA A 352 19.32 23.38 -4.02
N HIS A 353 19.44 24.29 -4.98
CA HIS A 353 18.35 24.58 -5.89
C HIS A 353 17.98 23.40 -6.77
N VAL A 354 16.69 23.28 -7.07
CA VAL A 354 16.13 22.25 -7.96
C VAL A 354 15.52 22.87 -9.22
N CYS A 355 15.75 22.22 -10.36
CA CYS A 355 15.07 22.52 -11.63
C CYS A 355 14.12 21.38 -12.02
N PRO A 356 13.10 21.64 -12.87
CA PRO A 356 12.79 22.92 -13.50
C PRO A 356 12.11 23.94 -12.57
N ALA A 357 12.32 25.22 -12.83
CA ALA A 357 11.61 26.34 -12.21
C ALA A 357 10.21 26.49 -12.80
N ASN A 358 9.31 25.58 -12.44
CA ASN A 358 7.93 25.51 -12.95
C ASN A 358 6.87 25.75 -11.86
N GLY A 359 7.30 26.15 -10.66
CA GLY A 359 6.46 26.51 -9.56
C GLY A 359 5.87 25.35 -8.78
N THR A 360 6.61 24.27 -8.65
CA THR A 360 6.19 23.05 -7.95
C THR A 360 7.05 22.69 -6.74
N LYS A 361 8.22 23.32 -6.55
CA LYS A 361 9.08 23.12 -5.35
C LYS A 361 9.47 24.45 -4.72
N LEU A 362 9.67 24.45 -3.40
CA LEU A 362 10.16 25.63 -2.68
C LEU A 362 11.60 25.94 -3.05
N MET A 363 12.44 24.92 -3.22
CA MET A 363 13.87 25.07 -3.55
C MET A 363 14.15 25.40 -5.02
N GLU A 364 13.16 25.81 -5.81
CA GLU A 364 13.43 26.39 -7.13
C GLU A 364 14.21 27.70 -7.00
N PRO A 365 15.16 28.02 -7.89
CA PRO A 365 16.03 29.19 -7.74
C PRO A 365 15.29 30.54 -7.74
N PHE A 366 14.08 30.58 -8.28
CA PHE A 366 13.21 31.76 -8.28
C PHE A 366 12.07 31.55 -7.29
N ILE A 367 11.94 32.46 -6.32
CA ILE A 367 10.93 32.28 -5.27
C ILE A 367 9.51 32.24 -5.84
N ASN A 368 8.79 31.17 -5.55
CA ASN A 368 7.38 31.04 -5.94
C ASN A 368 6.47 31.58 -4.83
N ILE A 369 5.42 32.31 -5.21
CA ILE A 369 4.43 32.88 -4.27
C ILE A 369 3.02 32.31 -4.45
N GLY A 370 2.87 31.25 -5.26
CA GLY A 370 1.63 30.53 -5.55
C GLY A 370 1.26 29.47 -4.51
N PHE A 371 2.20 29.10 -3.64
CA PHE A 371 2.00 28.21 -2.49
C PHE A 371 2.74 28.77 -1.26
N LEU A 372 2.54 28.18 -0.08
CA LEU A 372 3.20 28.57 1.16
C LEU A 372 4.04 27.40 1.71
N GLY A 373 5.34 27.64 1.89
CA GLY A 373 6.26 26.72 2.55
C GLY A 373 6.68 25.49 1.72
N PRO A 374 7.33 24.50 2.38
CA PRO A 374 7.93 23.34 1.71
C PRO A 374 6.90 22.47 0.99
N GLN A 375 7.26 22.01 -0.20
CA GLN A 375 6.50 21.07 -1.02
C GLN A 375 7.09 19.65 -0.90
N LEU A 376 6.48 18.69 -1.58
CA LEU A 376 6.80 17.27 -1.46
C LEU A 376 8.30 16.95 -1.67
N ASP A 377 8.93 17.62 -2.63
CA ASP A 377 10.36 17.45 -2.93
C ASP A 377 11.24 17.92 -1.76
N ASP A 378 10.95 19.13 -1.27
CA ASP A 378 11.68 19.77 -0.19
C ASP A 378 11.53 19.00 1.14
N ILE A 379 10.35 18.39 1.37
CA ILE A 379 10.04 17.54 2.53
C ILE A 379 10.82 16.22 2.45
N GLN A 380 10.80 15.54 1.31
CA GLN A 380 11.58 14.31 1.11
C GLN A 380 13.07 14.55 1.34
N ASN A 381 13.60 15.66 0.83
CA ASN A 381 15.00 16.01 1.02
C ASN A 381 15.32 16.19 2.52
N ALA A 382 14.52 16.97 3.24
CA ALA A 382 14.71 17.18 4.68
C ALA A 382 14.62 15.87 5.47
N GLN A 383 13.60 15.05 5.21
CA GLN A 383 13.42 13.78 5.93
C GLN A 383 14.50 12.75 5.59
N ARG A 384 15.02 12.76 4.35
CA ARG A 384 16.13 11.87 3.99
C ARG A 384 17.37 12.15 4.83
N TYR A 385 17.71 13.42 5.08
CA TYR A 385 18.81 13.73 5.99
C TYR A 385 18.43 13.52 7.45
N TYR A 386 17.33 14.11 7.92
CA TYR A 386 17.09 14.28 9.35
C TYR A 386 16.07 13.32 9.97
N GLY A 387 15.46 12.44 9.17
CA GLY A 387 14.34 11.61 9.58
C GLY A 387 13.02 12.38 9.54
N ASP A 388 11.93 11.70 9.84
CA ASP A 388 10.61 12.30 9.95
C ASP A 388 10.37 12.89 11.38
N PRO A 389 9.24 13.58 11.63
CA PRO A 389 8.96 14.20 12.93
C PRO A 389 8.87 13.26 14.14
N LEU A 390 8.77 11.94 13.91
CA LEU A 390 8.67 10.95 14.99
C LEU A 390 10.00 10.25 15.26
N THR A 391 11.03 10.56 14.47
CA THR A 391 12.37 10.03 14.65
C THR A 391 13.00 10.59 15.95
N PRO A 392 13.68 9.77 16.78
CA PRO A 392 14.01 8.37 16.55
C PRO A 392 12.94 7.40 17.06
N ASN A 393 12.51 6.50 16.19
CA ASN A 393 11.52 5.45 16.44
C ASN A 393 11.96 4.07 15.89
N GLY A 394 13.25 3.92 15.56
CA GLY A 394 13.81 2.72 14.88
C GLY A 394 13.93 1.43 15.69
N THR A 395 13.46 1.41 16.93
CA THR A 395 13.49 0.21 17.78
C THR A 395 12.24 0.15 18.67
N PRO A 396 11.87 -1.03 19.20
CA PRO A 396 10.79 -1.12 20.19
C PRO A 396 11.01 -0.24 21.42
N ALA A 397 12.26 0.00 21.83
CA ALA A 397 12.59 0.84 22.99
C ALA A 397 12.38 2.34 22.73
N THR A 398 12.43 2.76 21.48
CA THR A 398 12.24 4.14 21.03
C THR A 398 10.89 4.32 20.32
N ALA A 399 10.01 3.33 20.37
CA ALA A 399 8.75 3.34 19.63
C ALA A 399 7.87 4.54 19.99
N THR A 400 7.24 5.17 18.99
CA THR A 400 6.31 6.28 19.20
C THR A 400 5.12 5.81 20.05
N PRO A 401 4.90 6.40 21.25
CA PRO A 401 3.83 5.96 22.13
C PRO A 401 2.48 6.54 21.70
N LEU A 402 1.55 5.67 21.31
CA LEU A 402 0.17 6.02 20.97
C LEU A 402 -0.77 5.99 22.19
N GLY A 403 -0.30 5.42 23.30
CA GLY A 403 -1.05 5.32 24.56
C GLY A 403 -2.00 4.11 24.61
N GLN A 404 -3.02 4.20 25.46
CA GLN A 404 -4.06 3.19 25.57
C GLN A 404 -5.20 3.55 24.60
N LEU A 405 -5.51 2.62 23.70
CA LEU A 405 -6.50 2.79 22.65
C LEU A 405 -7.75 1.97 22.97
N SER A 406 -8.88 2.57 22.66
CA SER A 406 -10.20 1.94 22.55
C SER A 406 -10.66 2.11 21.09
N ASP A 407 -11.97 2.10 20.85
CA ASP A 407 -12.52 2.23 19.51
C ASP A 407 -12.17 3.59 18.87
N GLY A 408 -11.72 3.55 17.61
CA GLY A 408 -11.37 4.74 16.82
C GLY A 408 -10.06 4.61 16.05
N THR A 409 -9.64 5.73 15.44
CA THR A 409 -8.46 5.79 14.56
C THR A 409 -7.43 6.79 15.08
N VAL A 410 -6.16 6.39 15.09
CA VAL A 410 -5.00 7.25 15.29
C VAL A 410 -4.17 7.25 14.01
N GLY A 411 -3.56 8.39 13.66
CA GLY A 411 -2.79 8.50 12.44
C GLY A 411 -1.81 9.66 12.41
N PHE A 412 -0.81 9.51 11.55
CA PHE A 412 0.21 10.51 11.25
C PHE A 412 0.38 10.60 9.74
N ASP A 413 0.67 11.79 9.26
CA ASP A 413 0.86 12.07 7.84
C ASP A 413 2.31 12.46 7.56
N LEU A 414 2.77 12.14 6.35
CA LEU A 414 4.11 12.49 5.87
C LEU A 414 5.22 11.97 6.79
N LEU A 415 5.10 10.72 7.23
CA LEU A 415 6.22 9.98 7.81
C LEU A 415 7.11 9.40 6.70
N SER A 416 8.26 8.84 7.04
CA SER A 416 9.14 8.25 6.02
C SER A 416 9.92 7.05 6.49
N LEU A 417 10.13 6.12 5.56
CA LEU A 417 11.29 5.24 5.62
C LEU A 417 12.45 5.95 4.92
N ASP A 418 13.44 6.40 5.70
CA ASP A 418 14.55 7.21 5.19
C ASP A 418 15.42 6.42 4.21
N ARG A 419 15.50 5.09 4.37
CA ARG A 419 16.31 4.14 3.57
C ARG A 419 15.82 2.69 3.80
N PRO A 420 16.31 1.67 3.05
CA PRO A 420 15.87 0.27 3.21
C PRO A 420 16.03 -0.34 4.60
N ALA A 421 17.05 0.11 5.32
CA ALA A 421 17.36 -0.36 6.67
C ALA A 421 16.62 0.43 7.76
N ASP A 422 15.85 1.45 7.39
CA ASP A 422 15.04 2.21 8.32
C ASP A 422 13.81 1.42 8.79
N ARG A 423 13.35 1.70 9.99
CA ARG A 423 12.22 1.05 10.66
C ARG A 423 11.49 2.10 11.47
N ASP A 424 10.17 2.04 11.48
CA ASP A 424 9.36 2.85 12.37
C ASP A 424 8.58 1.96 13.32
N PHE A 425 8.79 2.14 14.62
CA PHE A 425 8.04 1.43 15.66
C PHE A 425 7.02 2.36 16.30
N PHE A 426 5.79 1.86 16.45
CA PHE A 426 4.72 2.48 17.21
C PHE A 426 4.32 1.54 18.35
N SER A 427 4.08 2.07 19.55
CA SER A 427 3.63 1.28 20.70
C SER A 427 2.26 1.72 21.17
N PHE A 428 1.39 0.77 21.50
CA PHE A 428 0.06 1.04 22.00
C PHE A 428 -0.39 -0.04 22.96
N SER A 429 -1.51 0.18 23.66
CA SER A 429 -2.12 -0.83 24.53
C SER A 429 -3.64 -0.84 24.38
N VAL A 430 -4.24 -1.99 24.65
CA VAL A 430 -5.70 -2.18 24.71
C VAL A 430 -6.09 -2.79 26.06
N ASN A 431 -7.31 -2.52 26.51
CA ASN A 431 -7.82 -2.96 27.82
C ASN A 431 -8.56 -4.31 27.78
N GLU A 432 -8.89 -4.81 26.59
CA GLU A 432 -9.58 -6.07 26.35
C GLU A 432 -9.37 -6.49 24.88
N VAL A 433 -10.00 -7.60 24.46
CA VAL A 433 -9.92 -8.10 23.09
C VAL A 433 -10.43 -7.04 22.09
N ARG A 434 -9.65 -6.78 21.05
CA ARG A 434 -9.93 -5.76 20.03
C ARG A 434 -9.47 -6.21 18.65
N GLN A 435 -10.13 -5.72 17.60
CA GLN A 435 -9.64 -5.79 16.24
C GLN A 435 -8.70 -4.61 15.98
N ALA A 436 -7.48 -4.88 15.54
CA ALA A 436 -6.57 -3.85 15.06
C ALA A 436 -6.50 -3.91 13.53
N THR A 437 -6.68 -2.77 12.88
CA THR A 437 -6.44 -2.57 11.44
C THR A 437 -5.39 -1.49 11.25
N VAL A 438 -4.20 -1.89 10.81
CA VAL A 438 -3.10 -0.99 10.48
C VAL A 438 -3.09 -0.74 8.98
N ARG A 439 -2.93 0.52 8.56
CA ARG A 439 -2.71 0.89 7.17
C ARG A 439 -1.47 1.75 7.05
N VAL A 440 -0.63 1.42 6.07
CA VAL A 440 0.50 2.23 5.63
C VAL A 440 0.24 2.63 4.19
N ILE A 441 0.05 3.92 3.97
CA ILE A 441 -0.38 4.48 2.69
C ILE A 441 0.82 5.24 2.10
N PRO A 442 1.51 4.71 1.06
CA PRO A 442 2.58 5.44 0.41
C PRO A 442 2.12 6.82 -0.09
N VAL A 443 2.96 7.83 0.11
CA VAL A 443 2.71 9.19 -0.37
C VAL A 443 3.78 9.56 -1.38
N GLY A 444 3.34 10.04 -2.54
CA GLY A 444 4.24 10.51 -3.57
C GLY A 444 3.49 10.88 -4.84
N GLN A 445 4.23 11.46 -5.77
CA GLN A 445 3.77 11.75 -7.13
C GLN A 445 4.93 11.68 -8.12
N SER A 446 4.61 11.67 -9.41
CA SER A 446 5.60 11.84 -10.46
C SER A 446 5.83 13.32 -10.75
N TYR A 447 7.09 13.76 -10.71
CA TYR A 447 7.48 15.13 -11.02
C TYR A 447 8.88 15.19 -11.64
N LEU A 448 9.22 16.32 -12.26
CA LEU A 448 10.59 16.57 -12.74
C LEU A 448 11.43 17.18 -11.63
N GLU A 449 12.66 16.69 -11.49
CA GLU A 449 13.71 17.26 -10.65
C GLU A 449 15.07 17.15 -11.35
N GLY A 450 16.02 18.00 -10.97
CA GLY A 450 17.37 17.94 -11.50
C GLY A 450 18.22 19.15 -11.12
N PRO A 451 19.51 19.12 -11.48
CA PRO A 451 20.44 20.19 -11.15
C PRO A 451 20.11 21.48 -11.88
N GLN A 452 20.59 22.59 -11.30
CA GLN A 452 20.35 23.90 -11.86
C GLN A 452 21.05 24.09 -13.22
N THR A 453 20.25 24.30 -14.27
CA THR A 453 20.74 24.62 -15.63
C THR A 453 20.48 26.07 -16.00
N GLN A 454 21.12 26.55 -17.08
CA GLN A 454 20.97 27.93 -17.58
C GLN A 454 19.53 28.41 -17.71
N GLN A 455 18.67 27.56 -18.25
CA GLN A 455 17.26 27.89 -18.46
C GLN A 455 16.37 27.37 -17.32
N CYS A 456 16.91 26.56 -16.41
CA CYS A 456 16.19 25.86 -15.36
C CYS A 456 14.84 25.30 -15.82
N ASN A 457 14.79 24.70 -17.01
CA ASN A 457 13.57 24.22 -17.65
C ASN A 457 13.60 22.72 -17.96
N THR A 458 14.67 22.05 -17.53
CA THR A 458 14.88 20.61 -17.69
C THR A 458 14.99 19.92 -16.34
N GLY A 459 14.68 18.63 -16.32
CA GLY A 459 14.83 17.74 -15.18
C GLY A 459 14.58 16.29 -15.63
N SER A 460 14.93 15.34 -14.78
CA SER A 460 14.56 13.93 -14.91
C SER A 460 13.26 13.65 -14.15
N THR A 461 12.46 12.72 -14.67
CA THR A 461 11.26 12.25 -13.98
C THR A 461 11.63 11.44 -12.75
N ARG A 462 11.16 11.87 -11.59
CA ARG A 462 11.13 11.12 -10.34
C ARG A 462 9.71 10.64 -10.06
N ASP A 463 9.54 9.37 -9.70
CA ASP A 463 8.29 8.83 -9.15
C ASP A 463 8.46 8.54 -7.65
N SER A 464 8.15 9.54 -6.82
CA SER A 464 8.28 9.45 -5.36
C SER A 464 7.23 8.54 -4.71
N LEU A 465 6.22 8.08 -5.46
CA LEU A 465 5.20 7.16 -4.93
C LEU A 465 5.69 5.71 -4.89
N ARG A 466 6.70 5.36 -5.70
CA ARG A 466 7.11 3.98 -5.97
C ARG A 466 8.60 3.75 -5.75
N VAL A 467 9.12 4.20 -4.61
CA VAL A 467 10.55 4.10 -4.26
C VAL A 467 10.83 2.87 -3.41
N LEU A 468 10.23 2.83 -2.21
CA LEU A 468 10.25 1.67 -1.31
C LEU A 468 8.86 1.04 -1.28
N ASN A 469 8.77 -0.23 -0.88
CA ASN A 469 7.49 -0.90 -0.67
C ASN A 469 7.24 -1.09 0.83
N PRO A 470 6.52 -0.16 1.50
CA PRO A 470 6.25 -0.27 2.92
C PRO A 470 5.45 -1.54 3.25
N SER A 471 5.76 -2.14 4.38
CA SER A 471 5.19 -3.38 4.89
C SER A 471 5.01 -3.26 6.40
N ILE A 472 4.12 -4.08 6.94
CA ILE A 472 3.64 -3.96 8.33
C ILE A 472 3.92 -5.26 9.07
N ARG A 473 4.41 -5.16 10.31
CA ARG A 473 4.37 -6.23 11.30
C ARG A 473 3.65 -5.76 12.54
N LEU A 474 2.79 -6.61 13.07
CA LEU A 474 2.23 -6.46 14.41
C LEU A 474 3.02 -7.38 15.35
N LEU A 475 3.53 -6.83 16.46
CA LEU A 475 4.38 -7.53 17.41
C LEU A 475 3.73 -7.58 18.79
N ALA A 476 4.02 -8.65 19.54
CA ALA A 476 3.58 -8.83 20.91
C ALA A 476 4.29 -7.86 21.88
N SER A 477 3.90 -7.92 23.16
CA SER A 477 4.39 -7.04 24.24
C SER A 477 5.89 -7.03 24.47
N ASN A 478 6.64 -8.05 24.00
CA ASN A 478 8.10 -8.08 24.06
C ASN A 478 8.79 -7.26 22.94
N GLY A 479 8.03 -6.71 21.99
CA GLY A 479 8.54 -5.93 20.87
C GLY A 479 9.32 -6.73 19.82
N THR A 480 9.28 -8.07 19.87
CA THR A 480 10.06 -8.94 18.96
C THR A 480 9.28 -10.11 18.38
N THR A 481 8.28 -10.65 19.09
CA THR A 481 7.48 -11.76 18.60
C THR A 481 6.46 -11.23 17.61
N VAL A 482 6.56 -11.66 16.35
CA VAL A 482 5.63 -11.30 15.28
C VAL A 482 4.32 -12.06 15.47
N LEU A 483 3.22 -11.32 15.58
CA LEU A 483 1.84 -11.84 15.63
C LEU A 483 1.24 -11.96 14.23
N ALA A 484 1.47 -10.95 13.39
CA ALA A 484 1.03 -10.91 12.00
C ALA A 484 1.98 -10.07 11.15
N THR A 485 1.98 -10.33 9.83
CA THR A 485 2.75 -9.57 8.84
C THR A 485 1.87 -9.32 7.61
N ALA A 486 1.94 -8.12 7.06
CA ALA A 486 1.36 -7.76 5.77
C ALA A 486 2.46 -7.17 4.88
N SER A 487 2.65 -7.78 3.72
CA SER A 487 3.71 -7.42 2.75
C SER A 487 3.33 -7.82 1.33
N SER A 488 2.02 -7.82 1.03
CA SER A 488 1.47 -8.27 -0.27
C SER A 488 1.12 -7.13 -1.20
N ALA A 489 1.02 -5.90 -0.70
CA ALA A 489 0.74 -4.74 -1.54
C ALA A 489 1.92 -4.49 -2.49
N GLY A 490 1.60 -4.07 -3.72
CA GLY A 490 2.59 -3.66 -4.71
C GLY A 490 3.15 -2.26 -4.41
N LEU A 491 4.23 -1.88 -5.08
CA LEU A 491 4.82 -0.53 -4.96
C LEU A 491 3.79 0.58 -5.20
N GLY A 492 3.69 1.50 -4.22
CA GLY A 492 2.78 2.63 -4.25
C GLY A 492 1.34 2.31 -3.84
N GLU A 493 1.02 1.05 -3.55
CA GLU A 493 -0.29 0.64 -3.05
C GLU A 493 -0.32 0.66 -1.52
N THR A 494 -1.52 0.79 -0.94
CA THR A 494 -1.69 0.76 0.52
C THR A 494 -1.51 -0.65 1.06
N GLU A 495 -0.61 -0.84 2.03
CA GLU A 495 -0.52 -2.08 2.79
C GLU A 495 -1.51 -2.04 3.96
N THR A 496 -2.25 -3.13 4.18
CA THR A 496 -3.25 -3.23 5.27
C THR A 496 -3.07 -4.53 6.04
N LEU A 497 -2.99 -4.45 7.36
CA LEU A 497 -2.95 -5.59 8.28
C LEU A 497 -4.15 -5.53 9.21
N SER A 498 -5.00 -6.56 9.21
CA SER A 498 -6.09 -6.72 10.16
C SER A 498 -5.85 -7.94 11.06
N PHE A 499 -5.88 -7.76 12.37
CA PHE A 499 -5.60 -8.82 13.35
C PHE A 499 -6.40 -8.62 14.64
N THR A 500 -6.98 -9.70 15.15
CA THR A 500 -7.67 -9.70 16.46
C THR A 500 -6.64 -9.85 17.58
N LEU A 501 -6.47 -8.81 18.38
CA LEU A 501 -5.63 -8.79 19.57
C LEU A 501 -6.27 -9.69 20.64
N PRO A 502 -5.62 -10.80 21.04
CA PRO A 502 -6.28 -11.87 21.78
C PRO A 502 -6.53 -11.56 23.26
N GLU A 503 -5.89 -10.53 23.81
CA GLU A 503 -6.01 -10.18 25.22
C GLU A 503 -5.71 -8.69 25.46
N ALA A 504 -6.02 -8.22 26.67
CA ALA A 504 -5.57 -6.92 27.13
C ALA A 504 -4.04 -6.90 27.24
N GLY A 505 -3.39 -5.86 26.73
CA GLY A 505 -1.93 -5.79 26.76
C GLY A 505 -1.33 -4.68 25.91
N SER A 506 0.00 -4.67 25.87
CA SER A 506 0.79 -3.78 25.03
C SER A 506 1.22 -4.48 23.75
N TYR A 507 1.21 -3.73 22.65
CA TYR A 507 1.54 -4.19 21.31
C TYR A 507 2.40 -3.17 20.58
N PHE A 508 3.11 -3.63 19.55
CA PHE A 508 3.88 -2.76 18.69
C PHE A 508 3.49 -2.96 17.23
N VAL A 509 3.55 -1.88 16.46
CA VAL A 509 3.56 -1.93 15.01
C VAL A 509 4.95 -1.58 14.53
N GLU A 510 5.53 -2.40 13.68
CA GLU A 510 6.75 -2.10 12.93
C GLU A 510 6.35 -1.82 11.47
N VAL A 511 6.69 -0.63 10.97
CA VAL A 511 6.68 -0.31 9.54
C VAL A 511 8.10 -0.46 9.02
N PHE A 512 8.24 -1.21 7.93
CA PHE A 512 9.52 -1.51 7.29
C PHE A 512 9.34 -1.60 5.78
N THR A 513 10.42 -1.84 5.02
CA THR A 513 10.32 -2.11 3.58
C THR A 513 10.90 -3.47 3.22
N THR A 514 10.35 -4.06 2.17
CA THR A 514 10.83 -5.30 1.55
C THR A 514 11.78 -5.08 0.37
N THR A 515 11.88 -3.84 -0.14
CA THR A 515 12.75 -3.48 -1.25
C THR A 515 14.08 -2.89 -0.77
N SER A 516 15.09 -2.89 -1.65
CA SER A 516 16.46 -2.47 -1.30
C SER A 516 16.92 -1.18 -1.99
N THR A 517 16.03 -0.43 -2.65
CA THR A 517 16.35 0.85 -3.29
C THR A 517 16.83 1.84 -2.24
N ASN A 518 18.07 2.35 -2.34
CA ASN A 518 18.62 3.24 -1.32
C ASN A 518 18.14 4.69 -1.46
N ASP A 519 16.85 4.90 -1.24
CA ASP A 519 16.17 6.20 -1.38
C ASP A 519 15.00 6.27 -0.36
N ILE A 520 14.39 7.44 -0.20
CA ILE A 520 13.32 7.71 0.78
C ILE A 520 11.93 7.38 0.22
N GLN A 521 11.05 6.87 1.06
CA GLN A 521 9.62 6.73 0.75
C GLN A 521 8.78 7.36 1.85
N LEU A 522 7.97 8.36 1.49
CA LEU A 522 6.97 8.91 2.40
C LEU A 522 5.76 7.98 2.52
N TYR A 523 5.11 8.01 3.67
CA TYR A 523 3.85 7.32 3.90
C TYR A 523 2.98 8.01 4.97
N ASN A 524 1.68 7.73 4.95
CA ASN A 524 0.77 8.04 6.03
C ASN A 524 0.47 6.77 6.83
N PHE A 525 0.52 6.88 8.15
CA PHE A 525 0.21 5.80 9.09
C PHE A 525 -1.22 5.94 9.59
N ARG A 526 -1.96 4.83 9.64
CA ARG A 526 -3.25 4.73 10.34
C ARG A 526 -3.30 3.45 11.16
N LEU A 527 -3.74 3.56 12.41
CA LEU A 527 -4.10 2.44 13.27
C LEU A 527 -5.55 2.65 13.71
N GLU A 528 -6.41 1.73 13.30
CA GLU A 528 -7.81 1.65 13.69
C GLU A 528 -7.96 0.50 14.68
N ILE A 529 -8.63 0.78 15.80
CA ILE A 529 -8.99 -0.20 16.82
C ILE A 529 -10.51 -0.25 16.86
N ASP A 530 -11.08 -1.44 16.77
CA ASP A 530 -12.53 -1.68 16.76
C ASP A 530 -12.88 -2.89 17.65
N GLU A 531 -14.16 -3.05 17.94
CA GLU A 531 -14.66 -4.32 18.46
C GLU A 531 -14.35 -5.47 17.47
N PRO A 532 -13.94 -6.65 17.96
CA PRO A 532 -13.74 -7.81 17.12
C PRO A 532 -15.05 -8.21 16.41
N PRO A 533 -14.99 -8.70 15.16
CA PRO A 533 -16.18 -9.14 14.46
C PRO A 533 -16.84 -10.29 15.22
N PHE A 534 -18.11 -10.13 15.57
CA PHE A 534 -18.88 -11.16 16.26
C PHE A 534 -19.12 -12.37 15.36
N LEU A 535 -18.68 -13.56 15.78
CA LEU A 535 -18.90 -14.80 15.02
C LEU A 535 -20.06 -15.60 15.60
N GLY A 536 -21.16 -15.69 14.84
CA GLY A 536 -22.30 -16.57 15.15
C GLY A 536 -21.97 -18.07 15.00
N PRO A 537 -22.92 -18.96 15.37
CA PRO A 537 -22.70 -20.40 15.29
C PRO A 537 -22.41 -20.88 13.86
N ALA A 538 -21.52 -21.86 13.72
CA ALA A 538 -21.19 -22.48 12.44
C ALA A 538 -21.62 -23.95 12.40
N ILE A 539 -22.30 -24.33 11.34
CA ILE A 539 -22.74 -25.71 11.09
C ILE A 539 -21.82 -26.34 10.04
N ALA A 540 -21.41 -27.58 10.25
CA ALA A 540 -20.63 -28.37 9.30
C ALA A 540 -21.09 -29.84 9.30
N LEU A 541 -20.81 -30.56 8.21
CA LEU A 541 -21.01 -32.00 8.09
C LEU A 541 -19.62 -32.66 8.09
N PRO A 542 -19.17 -33.29 9.20
CA PRO A 542 -17.84 -33.88 9.29
C PRO A 542 -17.53 -34.88 8.17
N ASP A 543 -18.54 -35.67 7.76
CA ASP A 543 -18.43 -36.70 6.73
C ASP A 543 -18.93 -36.23 5.35
N GLY A 544 -19.32 -34.94 5.24
CA GLY A 544 -20.04 -34.41 4.10
C GLY A 544 -21.52 -34.84 4.05
N PRO A 545 -22.31 -34.30 3.11
CA PRO A 545 -23.66 -34.79 2.87
C PRO A 545 -23.61 -36.17 2.19
N PRO A 546 -24.44 -37.15 2.60
CA PRO A 546 -24.50 -38.45 1.92
C PRO A 546 -24.96 -38.27 0.47
N ALA A 547 -24.22 -38.82 -0.49
CA ALA A 547 -24.64 -38.82 -1.90
C ALA A 547 -25.76 -39.86 -2.14
N PHE A 548 -25.73 -40.95 -1.39
CA PHE A 548 -26.69 -42.05 -1.47
C PHE A 548 -27.23 -42.41 -0.09
N VAL A 549 -28.48 -42.84 -0.02
CA VAL A 549 -29.14 -43.33 1.19
C VAL A 549 -29.83 -44.66 0.92
N GLN A 550 -29.81 -45.55 1.91
CA GLN A 550 -30.42 -46.88 1.77
C GLN A 550 -31.95 -46.77 1.76
N PRO A 551 -32.64 -47.31 0.74
CA PRO A 551 -34.10 -47.36 0.72
C PRO A 551 -34.63 -48.16 1.91
N GLY A 552 -35.73 -47.71 2.50
CA GLY A 552 -36.38 -48.41 3.61
C GLY A 552 -35.76 -48.24 5.00
N GLU A 553 -34.59 -47.59 5.11
CA GLU A 553 -33.89 -47.39 6.37
C GLU A 553 -33.82 -45.91 6.79
N PHE A 554 -33.75 -45.65 8.10
CA PHE A 554 -33.48 -44.30 8.59
C PHE A 554 -32.06 -43.88 8.22
N THR A 555 -31.89 -42.64 7.76
CA THR A 555 -30.57 -42.09 7.47
C THR A 555 -30.08 -41.25 8.64
N GLU A 556 -28.96 -41.63 9.24
CA GLU A 556 -28.27 -40.82 10.25
C GLU A 556 -27.18 -39.96 9.61
N ILE A 557 -27.19 -38.65 9.90
CA ILE A 557 -26.20 -37.69 9.41
C ILE A 557 -25.53 -37.01 10.59
N ALA A 558 -24.20 -37.09 10.65
CA ALA A 558 -23.40 -36.38 11.63
C ALA A 558 -23.34 -34.87 11.30
N VAL A 559 -23.63 -34.02 12.28
CA VAL A 559 -23.65 -32.57 12.14
C VAL A 559 -22.85 -31.94 13.27
N SER A 560 -21.84 -31.15 12.95
CA SER A 560 -21.10 -30.35 13.93
C SER A 560 -21.66 -28.94 13.98
N ILE A 561 -22.03 -28.46 15.18
CA ILE A 561 -22.45 -27.07 15.41
C ILE A 561 -21.51 -26.44 16.44
N ASP A 562 -20.61 -25.58 15.98
CA ASP A 562 -19.71 -24.80 16.82
C ASP A 562 -20.36 -23.44 17.17
N PRO A 563 -20.68 -23.18 18.46
CA PRO A 563 -21.34 -21.93 18.85
C PRO A 563 -20.47 -20.67 18.66
N ARG A 564 -19.13 -20.81 18.56
CA ARG A 564 -18.17 -19.69 18.47
C ARG A 564 -18.39 -18.64 19.56
N ASP A 565 -18.62 -17.37 19.20
CA ASP A 565 -18.79 -16.26 20.15
C ASP A 565 -20.22 -16.14 20.69
N ASP A 566 -21.16 -16.94 20.16
CA ASP A 566 -22.56 -16.90 20.53
C ASP A 566 -22.92 -18.01 21.54
N GLN A 567 -24.16 -17.97 22.01
CA GLN A 567 -24.80 -19.06 22.73
C GLN A 567 -25.87 -19.67 21.85
N LEU A 568 -25.81 -21.00 21.68
CA LEU A 568 -26.82 -21.72 20.92
C LEU A 568 -28.16 -21.66 21.68
N VAL A 569 -29.22 -21.23 21.01
CA VAL A 569 -30.59 -21.26 21.56
C VAL A 569 -31.00 -22.73 21.74
N PRO A 570 -31.37 -23.18 22.95
CA PRO A 570 -31.75 -24.57 23.19
C PRO A 570 -32.90 -25.02 22.27
N GLY A 571 -32.76 -26.21 21.67
CA GLY A 571 -33.75 -26.79 20.75
C GLY A 571 -33.83 -26.14 19.37
N SER A 572 -32.90 -25.24 19.02
CA SER A 572 -32.89 -24.59 17.70
C SER A 572 -32.19 -25.39 16.60
N ALA A 573 -31.37 -26.37 16.96
CA ALA A 573 -30.66 -27.24 16.02
C ALA A 573 -31.65 -28.24 15.41
N VAL A 574 -31.91 -28.09 14.10
CA VAL A 574 -32.86 -28.92 13.35
C VAL A 574 -32.36 -29.22 11.94
N ALA A 575 -32.71 -30.39 11.42
CA ALA A 575 -32.63 -30.69 10.00
C ALA A 575 -34.01 -30.50 9.39
N ARG A 576 -34.04 -29.93 8.18
CA ARG A 576 -35.26 -29.80 7.40
C ARG A 576 -35.09 -30.60 6.13
N TYR A 577 -36.05 -31.46 5.85
CA TYR A 577 -35.99 -32.38 4.70
C TYR A 577 -37.31 -32.36 3.93
N ARG A 578 -37.27 -32.70 2.65
CA ARG A 578 -38.46 -32.93 1.83
C ARG A 578 -38.20 -34.10 0.89
N VAL A 579 -39.29 -34.73 0.47
CA VAL A 579 -39.29 -35.82 -0.50
C VAL A 579 -40.09 -35.35 -1.71
N ASN A 580 -39.59 -35.63 -2.92
CA ASN A 580 -40.26 -35.36 -4.21
C ASN A 580 -40.72 -33.90 -4.37
N GLY A 581 -39.86 -32.95 -4.00
CA GLY A 581 -40.14 -31.51 -4.12
C GLY A 581 -41.27 -30.98 -3.22
N GLY A 582 -41.69 -31.76 -2.21
CA GLY A 582 -42.74 -31.38 -1.25
C GLY A 582 -42.39 -30.19 -0.33
N SER A 583 -43.22 -29.95 0.67
CA SER A 583 -42.89 -28.98 1.73
C SER A 583 -41.84 -29.55 2.68
N PHE A 584 -40.92 -28.71 3.16
CA PHE A 584 -39.93 -29.13 4.14
C PHE A 584 -40.58 -29.49 5.48
N SER A 585 -40.36 -30.74 5.91
CA SER A 585 -40.59 -31.24 7.25
C SER A 585 -39.38 -30.95 8.14
N THR A 586 -39.52 -31.03 9.46
CA THR A 586 -38.45 -30.69 10.43
C THR A 586 -38.23 -31.84 11.40
N VAL A 587 -36.96 -32.22 11.61
CA VAL A 587 -36.51 -33.12 12.67
C VAL A 587 -35.51 -32.40 13.58
N ALA A 588 -35.57 -32.68 14.88
CA ALA A 588 -34.58 -32.15 15.82
C ALA A 588 -33.24 -32.87 15.65
N LEU A 589 -32.14 -32.17 15.92
CA LEU A 589 -30.81 -32.77 16.02
C LEU A 589 -30.58 -33.26 17.45
N ASP A 590 -30.14 -34.50 17.58
CA ASP A 590 -29.80 -35.10 18.87
C ASP A 590 -28.34 -34.86 19.21
N LEU A 591 -28.09 -34.19 20.34
CA LEU A 591 -26.73 -33.90 20.80
C LEU A 591 -26.06 -35.19 21.29
N GLN A 592 -24.96 -35.57 20.65
CA GLN A 592 -24.17 -36.74 21.04
C GLN A 592 -23.12 -36.37 22.09
N SER A 593 -22.21 -35.45 21.73
CA SER A 593 -21.18 -34.94 22.65
C SER A 593 -20.56 -33.65 22.12
N GLY A 594 -20.19 -32.73 23.02
CA GLY A 594 -19.53 -31.48 22.65
C GLY A 594 -20.36 -30.67 21.63
N ASN A 595 -19.82 -30.53 20.42
CA ASN A 595 -20.46 -29.83 19.30
C ASN A 595 -21.06 -30.79 18.26
N LEU A 596 -21.03 -32.10 18.49
CA LEU A 596 -21.49 -33.12 17.55
C LEU A 596 -22.94 -33.54 17.83
N TYR A 597 -23.74 -33.48 16.78
CA TYR A 597 -25.14 -33.84 16.74
C TYR A 597 -25.38 -34.91 15.68
N THR A 598 -26.50 -35.63 15.81
CA THR A 598 -27.01 -36.54 14.78
C THR A 598 -28.37 -36.04 14.31
N ALA A 599 -28.57 -36.01 12.99
CA ALA A 599 -29.89 -35.84 12.39
C ALA A 599 -30.36 -37.20 11.83
N THR A 600 -31.57 -37.62 12.19
CA THR A 600 -32.16 -38.87 11.71
C THR A 600 -33.29 -38.55 10.73
N LEU A 601 -33.04 -38.75 9.44
CA LEU A 601 -34.03 -38.56 8.38
C LEU A 601 -34.84 -39.86 8.18
N PRO A 602 -36.13 -39.77 7.81
CA PRO A 602 -36.96 -40.95 7.64
C PRO A 602 -36.53 -41.80 6.43
N PRO A 603 -36.96 -43.07 6.38
CA PRO A 603 -36.83 -43.92 5.21
C PRO A 603 -37.41 -43.29 3.94
N ILE A 604 -36.76 -43.58 2.81
CA ILE A 604 -37.24 -43.25 1.46
C ILE A 604 -37.32 -44.52 0.60
N THR A 605 -38.03 -44.44 -0.52
CA THR A 605 -38.11 -45.51 -1.53
C THR A 605 -37.22 -45.21 -2.73
N CYS A 606 -37.05 -46.18 -3.64
CA CYS A 606 -36.22 -46.03 -4.84
C CYS A 606 -36.71 -44.96 -5.82
N ASP A 607 -37.99 -44.61 -5.80
CA ASP A 607 -38.57 -43.58 -6.65
C ASP A 607 -38.53 -42.17 -6.00
N ASP A 608 -37.99 -42.05 -4.79
CA ASP A 608 -37.99 -40.79 -4.03
C ASP A 608 -36.74 -39.94 -4.29
N GLU A 609 -36.92 -38.62 -4.33
CA GLU A 609 -35.83 -37.65 -4.27
C GLU A 609 -35.79 -36.98 -2.89
N LEU A 610 -34.70 -37.20 -2.14
CA LEU A 610 -34.50 -36.61 -0.82
C LEU A 610 -33.68 -35.33 -0.90
N GLU A 611 -34.24 -34.23 -0.42
CA GLU A 611 -33.53 -32.96 -0.24
C GLU A 611 -33.54 -32.53 1.22
N PHE A 612 -32.42 -32.00 1.74
CA PHE A 612 -32.31 -31.57 3.13
C PHE A 612 -31.32 -30.42 3.36
N PHE A 613 -31.50 -29.70 4.46
CA PHE A 613 -30.57 -28.69 4.97
C PHE A 613 -30.65 -28.59 6.48
N PHE A 614 -29.67 -27.95 7.10
CA PHE A 614 -29.57 -27.81 8.55
C PHE A 614 -29.74 -26.36 8.97
N SER A 615 -30.23 -26.16 10.18
CA SER A 615 -30.24 -24.83 10.79
C SER A 615 -30.02 -24.89 12.30
N ALA A 616 -29.48 -23.81 12.83
CA ALA A 616 -29.44 -23.56 14.27
C ALA A 616 -29.61 -22.06 14.54
N ARG A 617 -29.86 -21.67 15.79
CA ARG A 617 -30.04 -20.26 16.16
C ARG A 617 -29.06 -19.85 17.25
N GLY A 618 -28.26 -18.82 16.98
CA GLY A 618 -27.50 -18.10 17.98
C GLY A 618 -28.36 -17.10 18.74
N ALA A 619 -28.01 -16.80 20.00
CA ALA A 619 -28.73 -15.83 20.83
C ALA A 619 -28.60 -14.41 20.27
N GLN A 620 -27.44 -14.05 19.72
CA GLN A 620 -27.16 -12.77 19.09
C GLN A 620 -27.22 -12.83 17.55
N ALA A 621 -26.56 -13.80 16.91
CA ALA A 621 -26.48 -13.93 15.45
C ALA A 621 -27.82 -14.26 14.79
N GLY A 622 -28.76 -14.87 15.52
CA GLY A 622 -30.01 -15.34 14.95
C GLY A 622 -29.85 -16.65 14.17
N LEU A 623 -30.63 -16.83 13.10
CA LEU A 623 -30.71 -18.09 12.35
C LEU A 623 -29.48 -18.27 11.45
N VAL A 624 -28.81 -19.42 11.56
CA VAL A 624 -27.75 -19.87 10.66
C VAL A 624 -28.21 -21.12 9.90
N LEU A 625 -27.78 -21.25 8.64
CA LEU A 625 -28.22 -22.28 7.69
C LEU A 625 -27.03 -22.99 7.07
N LEU A 626 -27.18 -24.28 6.77
CA LEU A 626 -26.24 -25.05 5.96
C LEU A 626 -27.00 -25.91 4.94
N PRO A 627 -26.82 -25.66 3.62
CA PRO A 627 -26.00 -24.60 3.04
C PRO A 627 -26.59 -23.19 3.30
N GLU A 628 -25.76 -22.15 3.16
CA GLU A 628 -26.16 -20.75 3.43
C GLU A 628 -27.35 -20.29 2.56
N GLY A 629 -27.47 -20.84 1.34
CA GLY A 629 -28.55 -20.55 0.40
C GLY A 629 -29.90 -21.23 0.69
N ALA A 630 -30.03 -21.99 1.78
CA ALA A 630 -31.30 -22.63 2.13
C ALA A 630 -32.43 -21.60 2.38
N PRO A 631 -33.70 -21.94 2.06
CA PRO A 631 -34.18 -23.20 1.47
C PRO A 631 -34.07 -23.25 -0.07
N SER A 632 -33.52 -22.22 -0.73
CA SER A 632 -33.36 -22.23 -2.20
C SER A 632 -32.25 -23.14 -2.69
N GLN A 633 -31.32 -23.48 -1.79
CA GLN A 633 -30.28 -24.50 -1.98
C GLN A 633 -30.40 -25.52 -0.86
N ALA A 634 -30.44 -26.80 -1.21
CA ALA A 634 -30.44 -27.92 -0.28
C ALA A 634 -29.44 -28.97 -0.77
N TYR A 635 -29.00 -29.84 0.13
CA TYR A 635 -28.32 -31.07 -0.25
C TYR A 635 -29.35 -32.04 -0.83
N ALA A 636 -28.92 -32.88 -1.77
CA ALA A 636 -29.74 -33.94 -2.34
C ALA A 636 -29.02 -35.28 -2.17
N SER A 637 -29.77 -36.34 -1.87
CA SER A 637 -29.30 -37.71 -1.84
C SER A 637 -30.18 -38.57 -2.74
N ALA A 638 -29.55 -39.45 -3.52
CA ALA A 638 -30.27 -40.45 -4.30
C ALA A 638 -30.54 -41.71 -3.46
N PRO A 639 -31.69 -42.38 -3.60
CA PRO A 639 -31.91 -43.68 -3.00
C PRO A 639 -31.04 -44.75 -3.69
N GLY A 640 -30.54 -45.70 -2.91
CA GLY A 640 -29.81 -46.87 -3.40
C GLY A 640 -28.34 -46.91 -3.00
N SER A 641 -27.58 -47.70 -3.74
CA SER A 641 -26.14 -47.86 -3.57
C SER A 641 -25.41 -47.62 -4.89
N PHE A 642 -24.17 -47.16 -4.79
CA PHE A 642 -23.28 -46.92 -5.93
C PHE A 642 -21.95 -47.61 -5.66
N GLU A 643 -21.54 -48.47 -6.59
CA GLU A 643 -20.32 -49.23 -6.46
C GLU A 643 -19.45 -49.11 -7.72
N VAL A 644 -18.16 -48.88 -7.53
CA VAL A 644 -17.17 -48.98 -8.61
C VAL A 644 -16.70 -50.42 -8.68
N ARG A 645 -17.21 -51.17 -9.66
CA ARG A 645 -16.92 -52.60 -9.85
C ARG A 645 -15.62 -52.85 -10.59
N PHE A 646 -15.19 -51.90 -11.41
CA PHE A 646 -13.90 -51.93 -12.07
C PHE A 646 -13.40 -50.51 -12.29
N ASP A 647 -12.10 -50.31 -12.15
CA ASP A 647 -11.43 -49.03 -12.40
C ASP A 647 -10.00 -49.37 -12.82
N ASP A 648 -9.53 -48.89 -13.97
CA ASP A 648 -8.19 -49.16 -14.46
C ASP A 648 -7.66 -48.00 -15.30
N ASN A 649 -6.68 -47.31 -14.73
CA ASN A 649 -5.86 -46.30 -15.40
C ASN A 649 -4.56 -46.87 -15.97
N PHE A 650 -4.43 -48.20 -16.05
CA PHE A 650 -3.30 -48.92 -16.65
C PHE A 650 -1.91 -48.71 -16.03
N GLU A 651 -1.83 -48.09 -14.86
CA GLU A 651 -0.57 -48.05 -14.10
C GLU A 651 -0.10 -49.43 -13.65
N THR A 652 -1.06 -50.33 -13.42
CA THR A 652 -0.84 -51.71 -13.01
C THR A 652 -1.49 -52.68 -13.97
N ASP A 653 -0.88 -53.84 -14.18
CA ASP A 653 -1.46 -54.89 -15.01
C ASP A 653 -2.62 -55.57 -14.28
N LYS A 654 -3.86 -55.29 -14.72
CA LYS A 654 -5.09 -55.94 -14.19
C LYS A 654 -5.55 -57.14 -15.02
N GLY A 655 -4.70 -57.67 -15.90
CA GLY A 655 -4.98 -58.91 -16.65
C GLY A 655 -5.62 -58.70 -18.02
N TRP A 656 -5.38 -57.55 -18.65
CA TRP A 656 -5.78 -57.30 -20.03
C TRP A 656 -4.98 -58.18 -21.00
N THR A 657 -5.64 -58.71 -22.02
CA THR A 657 -5.03 -59.61 -23.00
C THR A 657 -5.05 -59.00 -24.40
N VAL A 658 -3.94 -59.14 -25.12
CA VAL A 658 -3.80 -58.67 -26.51
C VAL A 658 -3.88 -59.86 -27.46
N PHE A 659 -4.69 -59.73 -28.51
CA PHE A 659 -4.77 -60.66 -29.62
C PHE A 659 -4.58 -59.93 -30.95
N ASP A 660 -3.60 -60.38 -31.73
CA ASP A 660 -3.29 -59.83 -33.05
C ASP A 660 -3.79 -60.75 -34.15
N THR A 661 -4.43 -60.19 -35.18
CA THR A 661 -4.85 -60.99 -36.32
C THR A 661 -3.64 -61.52 -37.10
N PRO A 662 -3.73 -62.68 -37.78
CA PRO A 662 -2.58 -63.25 -38.49
C PRO A 662 -1.98 -62.37 -39.60
N ALA A 663 -2.70 -61.34 -40.04
CA ALA A 663 -2.25 -60.39 -41.07
C ALA A 663 -1.55 -59.16 -40.49
N LEU A 664 -1.65 -58.92 -39.17
CA LEU A 664 -1.01 -57.77 -38.52
C LEU A 664 0.52 -57.87 -38.63
N THR A 665 1.16 -56.81 -39.12
CA THR A 665 2.61 -56.77 -39.28
C THR A 665 3.34 -55.79 -38.35
N ASP A 666 2.67 -54.72 -37.88
CA ASP A 666 3.11 -53.84 -36.79
C ASP A 666 1.90 -53.23 -36.05
N GLY A 667 2.14 -52.53 -34.94
CA GLY A 667 1.11 -51.78 -34.21
C GLY A 667 0.31 -52.57 -33.18
N THR A 668 0.85 -53.67 -32.67
CA THR A 668 0.26 -54.43 -31.54
C THR A 668 0.00 -53.53 -30.33
N TRP A 669 -1.10 -53.76 -29.61
CA TRP A 669 -1.36 -53.08 -28.35
C TRP A 669 -0.24 -53.34 -27.33
N GLU A 670 0.26 -52.27 -26.71
CA GLU A 670 1.18 -52.34 -25.59
C GLU A 670 0.82 -51.35 -24.50
N ARG A 671 1.12 -51.69 -23.25
CA ARG A 671 0.96 -50.81 -22.09
C ARG A 671 2.24 -50.02 -21.88
N GLY A 672 2.16 -48.70 -21.80
CA GLY A 672 3.34 -47.87 -21.56
C GLY A 672 3.05 -46.38 -21.51
N VAL A 673 4.09 -45.61 -21.19
CA VAL A 673 4.03 -44.14 -21.13
C VAL A 673 4.08 -43.56 -22.55
N PRO A 674 3.07 -42.80 -23.00
CA PRO A 674 3.07 -42.25 -24.36
C PRO A 674 4.31 -41.39 -24.68
N ILE A 675 4.86 -41.55 -25.88
CA ILE A 675 6.01 -40.77 -26.32
C ILE A 675 5.57 -39.35 -26.71
N PRO A 676 6.19 -38.29 -26.15
CA PRO A 676 5.80 -36.92 -26.45
C PRO A 676 6.09 -36.55 -27.91
N TRP A 677 5.28 -35.63 -28.46
CA TRP A 677 5.39 -35.18 -29.85
C TRP A 677 6.74 -34.55 -30.23
N THR A 678 7.52 -34.11 -29.26
CA THR A 678 8.90 -33.63 -29.48
C THR A 678 9.85 -34.75 -29.89
N VAL A 679 9.48 -36.02 -29.66
CA VAL A 679 10.28 -37.22 -29.96
C VAL A 679 9.67 -38.01 -31.12
N CYS A 680 8.36 -38.22 -31.13
CA CYS A 680 7.64 -38.89 -32.21
C CYS A 680 6.22 -38.32 -32.35
N ASN A 681 5.82 -37.96 -33.57
CA ASN A 681 4.49 -37.44 -33.88
C ASN A 681 4.00 -38.04 -35.20
N ARG A 682 3.39 -39.23 -35.11
CA ARG A 682 2.71 -39.88 -36.25
C ARG A 682 1.19 -39.93 -36.14
N GLY A 683 0.64 -39.37 -35.08
CA GLY A 683 -0.77 -39.51 -34.72
C GLY A 683 -0.95 -40.13 -33.34
N ASN A 684 0.14 -40.65 -32.75
CA ASN A 684 0.21 -41.13 -31.38
C ASN A 684 -0.19 -40.05 -30.35
N PRO A 685 -0.75 -40.44 -29.19
CA PRO A 685 -0.94 -39.54 -28.06
C PRO A 685 0.41 -39.03 -27.52
N PRO A 686 0.54 -37.74 -27.15
CA PRO A 686 1.76 -37.19 -26.54
C PRO A 686 1.89 -37.44 -25.04
N SER A 687 0.79 -37.81 -24.39
CA SER A 687 0.64 -38.14 -22.97
C SER A 687 -0.57 -39.06 -22.80
N ASP A 688 -0.65 -39.73 -21.67
CA ASP A 688 -1.86 -40.42 -21.20
C ASP A 688 -3.01 -39.43 -20.93
N PHE A 689 -4.19 -39.93 -20.58
CA PHE A 689 -5.40 -39.11 -20.44
C PHE A 689 -5.46 -38.36 -19.11
N ASP A 690 -5.24 -39.08 -18.01
CA ASP A 690 -5.45 -38.56 -16.65
C ASP A 690 -4.16 -38.01 -15.99
N GLY A 691 -3.01 -38.20 -16.66
CA GLY A 691 -1.70 -37.76 -16.18
C GLY A 691 -1.07 -38.69 -15.14
N SER A 692 -1.61 -39.90 -14.99
CA SER A 692 -1.05 -40.95 -14.12
C SER A 692 0.23 -41.56 -14.69
N GLY A 693 0.36 -41.63 -16.02
CA GLY A 693 1.60 -41.89 -16.74
C GLY A 693 1.48 -42.88 -17.90
N GLN A 694 0.82 -44.02 -17.71
CA GLN A 694 0.73 -45.14 -18.63
C GLN A 694 -0.68 -45.26 -19.20
N CYS A 695 -0.79 -45.68 -20.45
CA CYS A 695 -2.04 -46.12 -21.04
C CYS A 695 -1.79 -47.37 -21.91
N TYR A 696 -2.83 -47.98 -22.48
CA TYR A 696 -2.63 -48.87 -23.62
C TYR A 696 -2.59 -48.05 -24.91
N LEU A 697 -1.66 -48.37 -25.79
CA LEU A 697 -1.52 -47.74 -27.10
C LEU A 697 -1.00 -48.72 -28.16
N THR A 698 -1.33 -48.48 -29.43
CA THR A 698 -0.88 -49.31 -30.57
C THR A 698 0.60 -49.06 -30.84
N ALA A 699 1.49 -49.92 -30.34
CA ALA A 699 2.94 -49.73 -30.32
C ALA A 699 3.41 -48.37 -29.74
N ASN A 700 4.64 -48.31 -29.21
CA ASN A 700 5.15 -47.09 -28.56
C ASN A 700 6.66 -46.97 -28.75
N ARG A 701 7.09 -46.87 -30.01
CA ARG A 701 8.51 -46.90 -30.39
C ARG A 701 9.07 -45.51 -30.69
N ALA A 702 10.13 -45.13 -29.97
CA ALA A 702 10.85 -43.87 -30.19
C ALA A 702 11.74 -43.90 -31.46
N THR A 703 12.57 -42.87 -31.63
CA THR A 703 13.52 -42.76 -32.75
C THR A 703 14.55 -43.91 -32.77
N PRO A 704 15.02 -44.36 -33.95
CA PRO A 704 14.80 -43.77 -35.28
C PRO A 704 13.56 -44.33 -36.01
N SER A 705 12.87 -45.35 -35.47
CA SER A 705 11.75 -45.98 -36.16
C SER A 705 10.48 -45.13 -36.11
N CYS A 706 10.17 -44.48 -34.97
CA CYS A 706 8.94 -43.68 -34.76
C CYS A 706 7.75 -44.32 -35.50
N ASN A 707 7.41 -45.55 -35.11
CA ASN A 707 6.36 -46.34 -35.72
C ASN A 707 5.48 -46.92 -34.61
N SER A 708 4.26 -46.42 -34.55
CA SER A 708 3.16 -46.87 -33.70
C SER A 708 1.92 -47.17 -34.55
N ASP A 709 2.18 -47.38 -35.85
CA ASP A 709 1.18 -47.63 -36.88
C ASP A 709 0.69 -49.08 -36.80
N VAL A 710 -0.62 -49.27 -36.89
CA VAL A 710 -1.24 -50.57 -37.14
C VAL A 710 -1.10 -50.86 -38.62
N ASP A 711 -0.48 -51.98 -39.01
CA ASP A 711 -0.21 -52.31 -40.42
C ASP A 711 -0.83 -53.67 -40.83
N ASP A 712 -1.58 -53.69 -41.95
CA ASP A 712 -2.09 -54.88 -42.68
C ASP A 712 -3.08 -55.79 -41.92
N GLY A 713 -3.50 -55.41 -40.71
CA GLY A 713 -4.36 -56.24 -39.85
C GLY A 713 -5.06 -55.46 -38.75
N ALA A 714 -5.27 -56.14 -37.62
CA ALA A 714 -5.93 -55.56 -36.45
C ALA A 714 -5.33 -56.12 -35.17
N THR A 715 -5.29 -55.28 -34.14
CA THR A 715 -4.90 -55.64 -32.78
C THR A 715 -6.07 -55.41 -31.83
N ILE A 716 -6.30 -56.37 -30.92
CA ILE A 716 -7.49 -56.44 -30.06
C ILE A 716 -7.05 -56.49 -28.61
N LEU A 717 -7.37 -55.46 -27.83
CA LEU A 717 -7.16 -55.39 -26.38
C LEU A 717 -8.44 -55.79 -25.67
N THR A 718 -8.42 -56.88 -24.89
CA THR A 718 -9.61 -57.41 -24.17
C THR A 718 -9.43 -57.34 -22.67
N SER A 719 -10.46 -56.88 -21.97
CA SER A 719 -10.48 -56.75 -20.51
C SER A 719 -10.48 -58.12 -19.81
N PRO A 720 -10.08 -58.19 -18.52
CA PRO A 720 -10.53 -59.28 -17.64
C PRO A 720 -12.07 -59.32 -17.55
N ALA A 721 -12.61 -60.37 -16.93
CA ALA A 721 -14.04 -60.40 -16.60
C ALA A 721 -14.33 -59.33 -15.53
N ILE A 722 -15.37 -58.55 -15.76
CA ILE A 722 -15.82 -57.47 -14.88
C ILE A 722 -17.23 -57.82 -14.43
N ASP A 723 -17.53 -57.63 -13.15
CA ASP A 723 -18.89 -57.82 -12.66
C ASP A 723 -19.76 -56.59 -12.94
N ALA A 724 -20.69 -56.73 -13.88
CA ALA A 724 -21.66 -55.70 -14.24
C ALA A 724 -23.08 -55.99 -13.73
N SER A 725 -23.26 -57.02 -12.89
CA SER A 725 -24.58 -57.47 -12.44
C SER A 725 -25.14 -56.63 -11.27
N GLY A 726 -26.44 -56.81 -10.99
CA GLY A 726 -27.07 -56.30 -9.77
C GLY A 726 -27.54 -54.85 -9.81
N GLY A 727 -27.62 -54.21 -10.99
CA GLY A 727 -28.16 -52.86 -11.13
C GLY A 727 -27.97 -52.25 -12.52
N GLU A 728 -28.08 -50.93 -12.59
CA GLU A 728 -27.72 -50.15 -13.77
C GLU A 728 -26.19 -50.03 -13.84
N ALA A 729 -25.59 -50.74 -14.79
CA ALA A 729 -24.16 -50.75 -15.04
C ALA A 729 -23.79 -49.69 -16.08
N VAL A 730 -22.81 -48.86 -15.75
CA VAL A 730 -22.26 -47.83 -16.65
C VAL A 730 -20.78 -48.09 -16.88
N LEU A 731 -20.41 -48.31 -18.14
CA LEU A 731 -19.03 -48.42 -18.59
C LEU A 731 -18.56 -47.06 -19.12
N SER A 732 -17.43 -46.57 -18.60
CA SER A 732 -16.76 -45.38 -19.09
C SER A 732 -15.31 -45.67 -19.46
N TYR A 733 -14.77 -44.95 -20.43
CA TYR A 733 -13.35 -45.03 -20.81
C TYR A 733 -12.90 -43.78 -21.57
N ALA A 734 -11.61 -43.48 -21.47
CA ALA A 734 -10.93 -42.54 -22.35
C ALA A 734 -10.30 -43.28 -23.52
N ARG A 735 -10.42 -42.70 -24.71
CA ARG A 735 -9.79 -43.26 -25.91
C ARG A 735 -9.18 -42.18 -26.78
N TRP A 736 -8.17 -42.57 -27.53
CA TRP A 736 -7.53 -41.80 -28.57
C TRP A 736 -7.62 -42.60 -29.86
N PHE A 737 -8.00 -41.94 -30.96
CA PHE A 737 -7.91 -42.56 -32.27
C PHE A 737 -7.49 -41.52 -33.32
N SER A 738 -6.44 -41.83 -34.07
CA SER A 738 -5.97 -41.04 -35.19
C SER A 738 -5.86 -41.92 -36.42
N ASN A 739 -6.66 -41.60 -37.44
CA ASN A 739 -6.57 -42.11 -38.80
C ASN A 739 -6.64 -40.93 -39.78
N THR A 740 -5.72 -39.96 -39.65
CA THR A 740 -5.68 -38.74 -40.50
C THR A 740 -4.48 -38.69 -41.43
N ARG A 741 -3.57 -39.66 -41.34
CA ARG A 741 -2.31 -39.67 -42.08
C ARG A 741 -2.17 -40.96 -42.87
N GLY A 742 -1.14 -41.04 -43.71
CA GLY A 742 -0.89 -42.19 -44.58
C GLY A 742 -1.41 -42.01 -46.00
N ASN A 743 -1.44 -43.11 -46.77
CA ASN A 743 -1.81 -43.09 -48.18
C ASN A 743 -3.33 -43.13 -48.40
N ASN A 744 -4.09 -43.51 -47.38
CA ASN A 744 -5.54 -43.63 -47.42
C ASN A 744 -6.20 -43.26 -46.08
N PRO A 745 -5.95 -42.04 -45.55
CA PRO A 745 -6.44 -41.64 -44.24
C PRO A 745 -7.97 -41.62 -44.18
N GLY A 746 -8.51 -41.90 -42.99
CA GLY A 746 -9.93 -41.74 -42.66
C GLY A 746 -10.79 -42.83 -43.27
N VAL A 747 -10.31 -44.08 -43.31
CA VAL A 747 -11.06 -45.23 -43.86
C VAL A 747 -11.27 -46.32 -42.82
N ASP A 748 -10.28 -46.58 -41.96
CA ASP A 748 -10.35 -47.65 -40.97
C ASP A 748 -10.99 -47.18 -39.66
N PRO A 749 -11.90 -47.99 -39.08
CA PRO A 749 -12.54 -47.67 -37.82
C PRO A 749 -11.74 -48.12 -36.60
N PHE A 750 -12.08 -47.52 -35.46
CA PHE A 750 -11.80 -48.04 -34.13
C PHE A 750 -13.10 -48.58 -33.52
N ASP A 751 -13.15 -49.89 -33.30
CA ASP A 751 -14.35 -50.53 -32.77
C ASP A 751 -14.17 -50.90 -31.29
N VAL A 752 -15.21 -50.64 -30.50
CA VAL A 752 -15.33 -51.14 -29.13
C VAL A 752 -16.50 -52.11 -29.08
N GLU A 753 -16.22 -53.32 -28.62
CA GLU A 753 -17.23 -54.38 -28.50
C GLU A 753 -17.31 -54.86 -27.06
N VAL A 754 -18.51 -55.29 -26.67
CA VAL A 754 -18.80 -55.81 -25.33
C VAL A 754 -19.40 -57.20 -25.42
N SER A 755 -19.18 -58.00 -24.39
CA SER A 755 -19.68 -59.36 -24.24
C SER A 755 -20.32 -59.51 -22.87
N ASN A 756 -21.40 -60.30 -22.80
CA ASN A 756 -22.07 -60.65 -21.55
C ASN A 756 -21.93 -62.13 -21.17
N ASP A 757 -21.10 -62.88 -21.90
CA ASP A 757 -20.95 -64.34 -21.82
C ASP A 757 -19.47 -64.78 -21.87
N ASP A 758 -18.61 -64.01 -21.18
CA ASP A 758 -17.18 -64.26 -21.06
C ASP A 758 -16.42 -64.27 -22.41
N GLY A 759 -16.92 -63.54 -23.40
CA GLY A 759 -16.31 -63.41 -24.73
C GLY A 759 -16.74 -64.47 -25.74
N ALA A 760 -17.76 -65.29 -25.44
CA ALA A 760 -18.30 -66.24 -26.39
C ALA A 760 -19.07 -65.57 -27.54
N THR A 761 -19.78 -64.48 -27.26
CA THR A 761 -20.42 -63.58 -28.23
C THR A 761 -20.05 -62.12 -27.97
N TRP A 762 -20.03 -61.30 -29.01
CA TRP A 762 -19.62 -59.89 -28.97
C TRP A 762 -20.64 -59.00 -29.67
N THR A 763 -20.94 -57.87 -29.06
CA THR A 763 -21.85 -56.84 -29.57
C THR A 763 -21.09 -55.53 -29.73
N LEU A 764 -21.25 -54.85 -30.87
CA LEU A 764 -20.64 -53.54 -31.10
C LEU A 764 -21.28 -52.50 -30.16
N LEU A 765 -20.46 -51.92 -29.28
CA LEU A 765 -20.85 -50.82 -28.39
C LEU A 765 -20.66 -49.48 -29.10
N GLU A 766 -19.50 -49.33 -29.75
CA GLU A 766 -19.06 -48.07 -30.33
C GLU A 766 -18.20 -48.31 -31.56
N ARG A 767 -18.33 -47.42 -32.56
CA ARG A 767 -17.43 -47.32 -33.71
C ARG A 767 -16.99 -45.87 -33.87
N VAL A 768 -15.67 -45.64 -33.91
CA VAL A 768 -15.08 -44.34 -34.26
C VAL A 768 -14.47 -44.34 -35.66
N GLY A 769 -14.68 -43.24 -36.37
CA GLY A 769 -14.36 -43.12 -37.77
C GLY A 769 -15.27 -43.98 -38.66
N PRO A 770 -15.10 -43.91 -39.99
CA PRO A 770 -14.20 -43.01 -40.70
C PRO A 770 -14.66 -41.54 -40.81
N ASN A 771 -15.90 -41.18 -40.43
CA ASN A 771 -16.51 -39.88 -40.75
C ASN A 771 -17.22 -39.17 -39.58
N ASP A 772 -16.82 -39.41 -38.33
CA ASP A 772 -17.46 -38.84 -37.14
C ASP A 772 -16.70 -37.66 -36.51
N GLY A 773 -15.52 -37.31 -37.03
CA GLY A 773 -14.72 -36.19 -36.54
C GLY A 773 -13.99 -36.44 -35.22
N GLN A 774 -13.98 -37.69 -34.73
CA GLN A 774 -13.22 -38.12 -33.54
C GLN A 774 -12.03 -39.03 -33.90
N ASN A 775 -11.64 -39.05 -35.18
CA ASN A 775 -10.53 -39.84 -35.73
C ASN A 775 -9.31 -38.99 -36.09
N ASP A 776 -9.20 -37.76 -35.56
CA ASP A 776 -8.09 -36.83 -35.80
C ASP A 776 -7.01 -36.85 -34.68
N GLY A 777 -7.12 -37.79 -33.74
CA GLY A 777 -6.43 -37.76 -32.45
C GLY A 777 -7.15 -36.89 -31.42
N GLY A 778 -6.57 -36.80 -30.23
CA GLY A 778 -7.21 -36.20 -29.06
C GLY A 778 -7.87 -37.25 -28.17
N TRP A 779 -7.82 -37.02 -26.86
CA TRP A 779 -8.49 -37.88 -25.90
C TRP A 779 -9.97 -37.55 -25.80
N PHE A 780 -10.83 -38.57 -25.92
CA PHE A 780 -12.27 -38.49 -25.72
C PHE A 780 -12.69 -39.43 -24.60
N PHE A 781 -13.31 -38.88 -23.55
CA PHE A 781 -13.92 -39.64 -22.47
C PHE A 781 -15.40 -39.87 -22.78
N VAL A 782 -15.81 -41.13 -22.84
CA VAL A 782 -17.16 -41.56 -23.20
C VAL A 782 -17.74 -42.49 -22.15
N SER A 783 -19.07 -42.58 -22.09
CA SER A 783 -19.78 -43.39 -21.12
C SER A 783 -21.03 -44.02 -21.74
N PHE A 784 -21.31 -45.27 -21.40
CA PHE A 784 -22.41 -46.07 -21.93
C PHE A 784 -23.14 -46.80 -20.80
N VAL A 785 -24.47 -46.72 -20.81
CA VAL A 785 -25.32 -47.56 -19.96
C VAL A 785 -25.35 -48.96 -20.59
N ILE A 786 -24.75 -49.93 -19.92
CA ILE A 786 -24.64 -51.31 -20.42
C ILE A 786 -26.00 -52.00 -20.47
N ASN A 787 -26.94 -51.60 -19.60
CA ASN A 787 -28.30 -52.13 -19.59
C ASN A 787 -29.06 -51.86 -20.91
N ASP A 788 -28.70 -50.81 -21.66
CA ASP A 788 -29.27 -50.52 -22.99
C ASP A 788 -28.83 -51.56 -24.04
N VAL A 789 -27.68 -52.21 -23.82
CA VAL A 789 -27.11 -53.24 -24.71
C VAL A 789 -27.51 -54.64 -24.24
N PHE A 790 -27.42 -54.87 -22.93
CA PHE A 790 -27.76 -56.12 -22.27
C PHE A 790 -28.75 -55.81 -21.15
N PRO A 791 -30.05 -56.08 -21.31
CA PRO A 791 -31.04 -55.77 -20.27
C PRO A 791 -30.68 -56.32 -18.88
N GLU A 792 -30.00 -57.47 -18.85
CA GLU A 792 -29.45 -58.11 -17.65
C GLU A 792 -27.94 -58.34 -17.83
N PRO A 793 -27.09 -57.37 -17.48
CA PRO A 793 -25.63 -57.56 -17.51
C PRO A 793 -25.21 -58.57 -16.43
N SER A 794 -24.17 -59.35 -16.73
CA SER A 794 -23.73 -60.48 -15.89
C SER A 794 -22.39 -60.21 -15.21
N GLU A 795 -22.03 -61.09 -14.29
CA GLU A 795 -20.69 -61.12 -13.67
C GLU A 795 -19.56 -61.46 -14.67
N GLN A 796 -19.92 -61.88 -15.89
CA GLN A 796 -18.99 -62.32 -16.95
C GLN A 796 -18.80 -61.27 -18.04
N PHE A 797 -19.10 -60.01 -17.75
CA PHE A 797 -19.00 -58.92 -18.71
C PHE A 797 -17.55 -58.69 -19.15
N ARG A 798 -17.34 -58.40 -20.44
CA ARG A 798 -16.04 -58.02 -21.01
C ARG A 798 -16.19 -56.89 -22.01
N VAL A 799 -15.16 -56.06 -22.10
CA VAL A 799 -14.98 -55.05 -23.16
C VAL A 799 -13.71 -55.36 -23.96
N ARG A 800 -13.73 -55.10 -25.26
CA ARG A 800 -12.54 -55.12 -26.09
C ARG A 800 -12.46 -53.93 -27.03
N PHE A 801 -11.23 -53.46 -27.25
CA PHE A 801 -10.89 -52.33 -28.11
C PHE A 801 -10.10 -52.83 -29.32
N ILE A 802 -10.55 -52.46 -30.51
CA ILE A 802 -10.07 -52.99 -31.78
C ILE A 802 -9.56 -51.84 -32.64
N ALA A 803 -8.24 -51.80 -32.85
CA ALA A 803 -7.62 -50.91 -33.82
C ALA A 803 -7.24 -51.72 -35.07
N SER A 804 -7.62 -51.24 -36.25
CA SER A 804 -7.39 -51.94 -37.50
C SER A 804 -6.90 -51.01 -38.60
N ASP A 805 -6.01 -51.51 -39.45
CA ASP A 805 -5.60 -50.93 -40.73
C ASP A 805 -5.79 -52.00 -41.80
N LEU A 806 -6.94 -51.94 -42.48
CA LEU A 806 -7.36 -52.93 -43.47
C LEU A 806 -7.31 -52.26 -44.83
N GLY A 807 -6.30 -52.62 -45.62
CA GLY A 807 -5.87 -51.87 -46.80
C GLY A 807 -7.00 -51.32 -47.71
N PRO A 808 -6.77 -50.16 -48.38
CA PRO A 808 -5.49 -49.49 -48.58
C PRO A 808 -4.93 -48.79 -47.33
N GLN A 809 -3.62 -48.88 -47.15
CA GLN A 809 -2.86 -48.49 -45.95
C GLN A 809 -3.05 -47.02 -45.52
N ALA A 810 -3.47 -46.83 -44.27
CA ALA A 810 -3.49 -45.56 -43.56
C ALA A 810 -2.39 -45.53 -42.47
N ILE A 811 -2.29 -44.41 -41.73
CA ILE A 811 -1.56 -44.40 -40.46
C ILE A 811 -2.61 -44.44 -39.35
N VAL A 812 -2.69 -45.56 -38.64
CA VAL A 812 -3.66 -45.83 -37.59
C VAL A 812 -2.97 -45.89 -36.24
N GLU A 813 -3.38 -44.98 -35.35
CA GLU A 813 -2.82 -44.82 -34.02
C GLU A 813 -3.97 -44.78 -33.01
N ALA A 814 -3.97 -45.68 -32.03
CA ALA A 814 -5.02 -45.74 -31.01
C ALA A 814 -4.44 -45.82 -29.60
N ALA A 815 -5.20 -45.30 -28.63
CA ALA A 815 -4.91 -45.48 -27.21
C ALA A 815 -6.19 -45.59 -26.39
N VAL A 816 -6.11 -46.23 -25.23
CA VAL A 816 -7.21 -46.39 -24.27
C VAL A 816 -6.66 -46.14 -22.87
N ASP A 817 -7.43 -45.44 -22.06
CA ASP A 817 -7.11 -45.08 -20.70
C ASP A 817 -8.38 -44.95 -19.82
N ALA A 818 -8.21 -44.88 -18.50
CA ALA A 818 -9.27 -44.60 -17.51
C ALA A 818 -10.56 -45.43 -17.72
N VAL A 819 -10.42 -46.76 -17.84
CA VAL A 819 -11.56 -47.67 -18.01
C VAL A 819 -12.22 -47.91 -16.67
N SER A 820 -13.50 -47.61 -16.52
CA SER A 820 -14.26 -47.79 -15.29
C SER A 820 -15.62 -48.40 -15.55
N LEU A 821 -16.06 -49.29 -14.66
CA LEU A 821 -17.43 -49.82 -14.63
C LEU A 821 -18.02 -49.57 -13.26
N THR A 822 -19.15 -48.88 -13.25
CA THR A 822 -19.90 -48.54 -12.04
C THR A 822 -21.27 -49.18 -12.09
N VAL A 823 -21.82 -49.57 -10.95
CA VAL A 823 -23.16 -50.13 -10.83
C VAL A 823 -23.93 -49.32 -9.80
N THR A 824 -25.10 -48.82 -10.21
CA THR A 824 -26.08 -48.23 -9.30
C THR A 824 -27.21 -49.23 -9.10
N SER A 825 -27.47 -49.61 -7.86
CA SER A 825 -28.59 -50.49 -7.52
C SER A 825 -29.52 -49.80 -6.56
N CYS A 826 -30.81 -50.01 -6.75
CA CYS A 826 -31.81 -49.59 -5.79
C CYS A 826 -32.86 -50.68 -5.72
N GLU A 827 -32.95 -51.32 -4.56
CA GLU A 827 -34.00 -52.27 -4.26
C GLU A 827 -34.80 -51.72 -3.09
N ASP A 828 -36.09 -51.50 -3.30
CA ASP A 828 -36.98 -51.26 -2.17
C ASP A 828 -37.01 -52.54 -1.32
N PRO A 829 -36.98 -52.44 0.02
CA PRO A 829 -37.22 -53.61 0.84
C PRO A 829 -38.55 -54.24 0.42
N ALA A 830 -38.56 -55.57 0.32
CA ALA A 830 -39.80 -56.28 0.03
C ALA A 830 -40.91 -55.77 0.97
N PRO A 831 -42.11 -55.46 0.45
CA PRO A 831 -43.21 -55.03 1.29
C PRO A 831 -43.34 -56.03 2.44
N ALA A 832 -43.32 -55.53 3.68
CA ALA A 832 -43.52 -56.41 4.83
C ALA A 832 -44.81 -57.20 4.58
N CYS A 833 -44.71 -58.52 4.56
CA CYS A 833 -45.84 -59.42 4.42
C CYS A 833 -46.02 -60.14 5.74
N PRO A 834 -46.67 -59.52 6.74
CA PRO A 834 -46.70 -60.07 8.10
C PRO A 834 -47.52 -61.38 8.18
N ALA A 835 -48.24 -61.72 7.11
CA ALA A 835 -48.94 -62.98 6.97
C ALA A 835 -48.05 -64.16 6.54
N ASP A 836 -46.89 -63.90 5.92
CA ASP A 836 -45.86 -64.90 5.58
C ASP A 836 -44.95 -65.07 6.80
N LEU A 837 -45.28 -66.06 7.63
CA LEU A 837 -44.60 -66.30 8.90
C LEU A 837 -43.41 -67.23 8.75
N ASN A 838 -43.37 -68.02 7.67
CA ASN A 838 -42.30 -68.97 7.43
C ASN A 838 -41.15 -68.35 6.59
N GLY A 839 -41.41 -67.21 5.94
CA GLY A 839 -40.47 -66.39 5.19
C GLY A 839 -40.13 -66.95 3.81
N ASP A 840 -41.01 -67.74 3.21
CA ASP A 840 -40.80 -68.35 1.88
C ASP A 840 -41.31 -67.50 0.71
N GLY A 841 -41.93 -66.35 1.01
CA GLY A 841 -42.44 -65.38 0.05
C GLY A 841 -43.85 -65.68 -0.46
N VAL A 842 -44.55 -66.68 0.09
CA VAL A 842 -45.91 -67.03 -0.30
C VAL A 842 -46.79 -67.21 0.93
N VAL A 843 -47.85 -66.39 1.04
CA VAL A 843 -48.86 -66.60 2.09
C VAL A 843 -49.73 -67.80 1.75
N ASP A 844 -49.51 -68.93 2.41
CA ASP A 844 -50.28 -70.14 2.19
C ASP A 844 -50.66 -70.90 3.48
N ALA A 845 -51.14 -72.14 3.33
CA ALA A 845 -51.60 -72.92 4.48
C ALA A 845 -50.49 -73.13 5.53
N ASP A 846 -49.23 -73.16 5.13
CA ASP A 846 -48.09 -73.37 6.02
C ASP A 846 -47.89 -72.18 6.97
N ASP A 847 -48.08 -70.94 6.51
CA ASP A 847 -48.09 -69.76 7.38
C ASP A 847 -49.27 -69.75 8.33
N PHE A 848 -50.46 -70.09 7.81
CA PHE A 848 -51.66 -70.15 8.64
C PHE A 848 -51.49 -71.17 9.78
N PHE A 849 -50.88 -72.32 9.49
CA PHE A 849 -50.59 -73.32 10.51
C PHE A 849 -49.47 -72.89 11.47
N LEU A 850 -48.47 -72.15 10.98
CA LEU A 850 -47.43 -71.57 11.83
C LEU A 850 -48.01 -70.52 12.78
N PHE A 851 -48.88 -69.64 12.30
CA PHE A 851 -49.61 -68.67 13.14
C PHE A 851 -50.37 -69.37 14.26
N LEU A 852 -51.16 -70.41 13.94
CA LEU A 852 -51.92 -71.16 14.94
C LEU A 852 -51.02 -71.80 16.01
N GLN A 853 -49.81 -72.23 15.64
CA GLN A 853 -48.85 -72.78 16.60
C GLN A 853 -48.28 -71.71 17.52
N LEU A 854 -47.86 -70.57 16.95
CA LEU A 854 -47.32 -69.44 17.70
C LEU A 854 -48.39 -68.84 18.64
N PHE A 855 -49.60 -68.66 18.13
CA PHE A 855 -50.76 -68.18 18.88
C PHE A 855 -51.12 -69.10 20.05
N ALA A 856 -51.12 -70.43 19.84
CA ALA A 856 -51.38 -71.39 20.90
C ALA A 856 -50.22 -71.48 21.93
N ALA A 857 -48.99 -71.18 21.51
CA ALA A 857 -47.81 -71.14 22.37
C ALA A 857 -47.71 -69.83 23.18
N GLY A 858 -48.49 -68.80 22.84
CA GLY A 858 -48.32 -67.46 23.39
C GLY A 858 -46.98 -66.84 22.99
N ASP A 859 -46.49 -67.18 21.80
CA ASP A 859 -45.24 -66.66 21.26
C ASP A 859 -45.45 -65.21 20.80
N PRO A 860 -44.60 -64.25 21.20
CA PRO A 860 -44.69 -62.85 20.76
C PRO A 860 -44.74 -62.65 19.23
N ALA A 861 -44.29 -63.62 18.43
CA ALA A 861 -44.46 -63.59 16.98
C ALA A 861 -45.92 -63.68 16.50
N ALA A 862 -46.88 -63.99 17.39
CA ALA A 862 -48.31 -63.98 17.12
C ALA A 862 -49.04 -62.71 17.60
N ASP A 863 -48.32 -61.72 18.14
CA ASP A 863 -48.82 -60.37 18.45
C ASP A 863 -48.74 -59.53 17.17
N ILE A 864 -49.77 -59.65 16.33
CA ILE A 864 -49.80 -59.11 14.97
C ILE A 864 -50.13 -57.62 14.98
N ASN A 865 -50.90 -57.15 15.96
CA ASN A 865 -51.24 -55.74 16.09
C ASN A 865 -50.19 -54.94 16.90
N GLY A 866 -49.26 -55.64 17.56
CA GLY A 866 -48.11 -55.09 18.26
C GLY A 866 -48.46 -54.41 19.58
N ASP A 867 -49.58 -54.73 20.20
CA ASP A 867 -50.05 -54.11 21.44
C ASP A 867 -49.47 -54.76 22.72
N GLY A 868 -48.71 -55.83 22.57
CA GLY A 868 -48.05 -56.58 23.64
C GLY A 868 -48.92 -57.68 24.26
N VAL A 869 -50.12 -57.95 23.72
CA VAL A 869 -51.08 -58.93 24.23
C VAL A 869 -51.59 -59.82 23.11
N ILE A 870 -51.20 -61.11 23.13
CA ILE A 870 -51.68 -62.09 22.15
C ILE A 870 -53.13 -62.49 22.47
N ASP A 871 -54.09 -61.97 21.71
CA ASP A 871 -55.51 -62.27 21.88
C ASP A 871 -56.32 -62.36 20.56
N ALA A 872 -57.65 -62.31 20.66
CA ALA A 872 -58.49 -62.50 19.48
C ALA A 872 -58.30 -61.40 18.42
N ASP A 873 -57.83 -60.22 18.81
CA ASP A 873 -57.62 -59.10 17.89
C ASP A 873 -56.44 -59.40 16.94
N ASP A 874 -55.35 -60.02 17.42
CA ASP A 874 -54.26 -60.50 16.56
C ASP A 874 -54.71 -61.58 15.58
N PHE A 875 -55.61 -62.46 16.04
CA PHE A 875 -56.16 -63.51 15.19
C PHE A 875 -56.97 -62.93 14.02
N PHE A 876 -57.75 -61.87 14.28
CA PHE A 876 -58.52 -61.21 13.23
C PHE A 876 -57.64 -60.35 12.32
N GLU A 877 -56.61 -59.71 12.87
CA GLU A 877 -55.65 -58.94 12.07
C GLU A 877 -54.84 -59.85 11.15
N TYR A 878 -54.33 -60.97 11.67
CA TYR A 878 -53.67 -62.00 10.87
C TYR A 878 -54.58 -62.52 9.75
N LEU A 879 -55.84 -62.84 10.04
CA LEU A 879 -56.78 -63.28 8.99
C LEU A 879 -57.03 -62.21 7.92
N GLY A 880 -57.02 -60.94 8.30
CA GLY A 880 -57.14 -59.82 7.37
C GLY A 880 -55.95 -59.75 6.41
N LEU A 881 -54.74 -59.85 6.95
CA LEU A 881 -53.49 -59.87 6.18
C LEU A 881 -53.38 -61.15 5.33
N PHE A 882 -53.72 -62.30 5.89
CA PHE A 882 -53.72 -63.60 5.21
C PHE A 882 -54.65 -63.62 3.99
N ALA A 883 -55.82 -62.99 4.09
CA ALA A 883 -56.77 -62.90 2.99
C ALA A 883 -56.37 -61.87 1.93
N GLN A 884 -55.58 -60.86 2.29
CA GLN A 884 -55.02 -59.88 1.36
C GLN A 884 -53.83 -60.43 0.57
N GLY A 885 -53.03 -61.31 1.18
CA GLY A 885 -51.77 -61.80 0.63
C GLY A 885 -50.63 -60.78 0.80
N CYS A 886 -49.47 -61.09 0.20
CA CYS A 886 -48.47 -60.11 -0.19
C CYS A 886 -48.83 -59.55 -1.59
#